data_AF-A0AAD4GES8-F1
#
_entry.id   AF-A0AAD4GES8-F1
#
_cell.length_a   1.000
_cell.length_b   1.000
_cell.length_c   1.000
_cell.angle_alpha   90.00
_cell.angle_beta   90.00
_cell.angle_gamma   90.00
#
_symmetry.space_group_name_H-M   'P 1'
#
loop_
_entity.id
_entity.type
_entity.pdbx_description
1 polymer ?
#
loop_
_entity_poly.entity_id
_entity_poly.type
_entity_poly.pdbx_seq_one_letter_code
_entity_poly.pdbx_strand_id
1 'polypeptide(L)'
;MTTSSTMTVEIDTGSGLHTVVFLENGEHLMSGSEAGVRVWRVTDGKELATMEASQVNSVAVSNDGSRIAAGTENGEVFVWNTETYEQVYLDRENIHSGVDLSPDATRLVSASSNSIWDIATGERVLLLDHDDGHCIAAKYSPQGDQIATLTAARDRVRVYDSIDGHLLVDIKVKVTAGPLWLNNHLLVVSDSKIKEFDTSTGSVVSEWPAPESEFFSCIALPKHGTLIAYSTRRAVTFRDTSTHTQHSPIQYSQDISSIALSPDARFLAIGGKGGKIIIESLSHITAPTYEHGQHDKQPSTSGQRSSEELAHLGDIAAHAQRHDEAISHYTTALSLDPPSPQSILVKRSEAFLETGSWKQALDDADEVIRLDPSSPWGYEVKHAALHKARKYEDAINAFEAMLSKMAQSPDPDIQQRGDQYISPSTTRAVIRRFVQRTIRRSPRVLINTKTGRLHDRTEQATAFESLPILHELVSSMTTRIDYVRIKREVRQYFRYVMLSHKLEDNEPLFEQVIHIAVYDLENSPTHDKLQTFCKIVRDGGFNWAWSYTCCIHQSDHSDLQETLVAMIKWIQGCALMIVFLRGVRSSSLAGALVRSIWNTRAWALQEYIAAKAIQFYTEDWTPYLNLYLANHKESPEVISEMERATGVSADQLMSLRPGLTSIREKLRLASTRQTTLVEDAGYSLLGIFSVTDLPIIYGEGKDSLSRVLAHVLSQSGDASILAWTGESGSFNSCLPAHITVFNGPATSHLPQTIPNAEIERIITSSPFDLDGALALYDRLNDLPAPWFAAVRMKLPCIAFTLPPLSSSRMRWGAVYHADTFAFGTVTIKTRCDLSRIHSLYLVHPWLDALLGREGKSSGIVKEDVAPPPSPNTDDGELSDEELDDSSPLPEPELSSRAAPGHVAPVDRETRARWLVARLRQPFGALLLAPAPSGRRATDYRRVAADCLITVQFRENVSLADILDHVRVLDVL
;
A
#
# COMPACT_ATOMS: atom_id res chain seq x y z
N MET A 1 -36.73 36.34 38.04
CA MET A 1 -35.51 35.57 38.34
C MET A 1 -35.89 34.11 38.42
N THR A 2 -36.05 33.45 37.28
CA THR A 2 -36.21 32.01 37.16
C THR A 2 -34.82 31.46 36.87
N THR A 3 -34.25 30.75 37.85
CA THR A 3 -33.03 29.96 37.68
C THR A 3 -33.32 28.90 36.62
N SER A 4 -32.89 29.14 35.39
CA SER A 4 -32.78 28.06 34.41
C SER A 4 -31.80 27.05 35.00
N SER A 5 -32.32 25.88 35.35
CA SER A 5 -31.53 24.77 35.83
C SER A 5 -30.68 24.28 34.67
N THR A 6 -29.45 24.80 34.56
CA THR A 6 -28.40 24.21 33.74
C THR A 6 -28.13 22.82 34.24
N MET A 7 -28.35 21.82 33.39
CA MET A 7 -27.95 20.45 33.69
C MET A 7 -26.42 20.41 33.69
N THR A 8 -25.84 20.14 34.87
CA THR A 8 -24.42 19.88 35.06
C THR A 8 -24.27 18.49 35.67
N VAL A 9 -23.57 17.59 35.01
CA VAL A 9 -23.29 16.23 35.48
C VAL A 9 -21.80 16.14 35.82
N GLU A 10 -21.48 15.78 37.06
CA GLU A 10 -20.10 15.50 37.49
C GLU A 10 -19.90 13.98 37.64
N ILE A 11 -18.85 13.47 37.01
CA ILE A 11 -18.44 12.06 37.08
C ILE A 11 -17.04 11.98 37.69
N ASP A 12 -16.87 11.16 38.73
CA ASP A 12 -15.57 10.88 39.34
C ASP A 12 -15.01 9.57 38.78
N THR A 13 -13.89 9.66 38.07
CA THR A 13 -13.21 8.54 37.43
C THR A 13 -12.02 8.01 38.26
N GLY A 14 -11.66 8.68 39.36
CA GLY A 14 -10.60 8.27 40.29
C GLY A 14 -9.17 8.23 39.71
N SER A 15 -8.98 8.61 38.45
CA SER A 15 -7.68 8.59 37.73
C SER A 15 -7.56 9.81 36.81
N GLY A 16 -6.35 10.31 36.60
CA GLY A 16 -6.11 11.47 35.72
C GLY A 16 -6.62 11.21 34.30
N LEU A 17 -7.41 12.16 33.76
CA LEU A 17 -8.00 12.04 32.43
C LEU A 17 -7.11 12.68 31.36
N HIS A 18 -6.82 11.90 30.32
CA HIS A 18 -6.03 12.36 29.18
C HIS A 18 -6.89 12.87 28.03
N THR A 19 -8.08 12.29 27.81
CA THR A 19 -8.96 12.68 26.71
C THR A 19 -10.43 12.36 26.98
N VAL A 20 -11.34 13.19 26.45
CA VAL A 20 -12.78 12.97 26.42
C VAL A 20 -13.32 13.21 25.01
N VAL A 21 -14.27 12.38 24.54
CA VAL A 21 -14.87 12.47 23.20
C VAL A 21 -16.33 12.02 23.25
N PHE A 22 -17.24 12.73 22.58
CA PHE A 22 -18.64 12.27 22.43
C PHE A 22 -18.78 11.22 21.33
N LEU A 23 -19.69 10.26 21.54
CA LEU A 23 -20.16 9.41 20.44
C LEU A 23 -21.09 10.20 19.51
N GLU A 24 -21.24 9.70 18.28
CA GLU A 24 -22.01 10.35 17.22
C GLU A 24 -23.49 10.62 17.59
N ASN A 25 -24.07 9.80 18.46
CA ASN A 25 -25.44 10.00 18.93
C ASN A 25 -25.60 11.17 19.93
N GLY A 26 -24.50 11.71 20.48
CA GLY A 26 -24.51 12.75 21.50
C GLY A 26 -25.02 12.30 22.89
N GLU A 27 -25.47 11.05 23.03
CA GLU A 27 -26.03 10.51 24.27
C GLU A 27 -24.97 9.82 25.14
N HIS A 28 -23.83 9.45 24.53
CA HIS A 28 -22.73 8.76 25.20
C HIS A 28 -21.43 9.56 25.09
N LEU A 29 -20.65 9.53 26.16
CA LEU A 29 -19.35 10.16 26.28
C LEU A 29 -18.29 9.10 26.57
N MET A 30 -17.14 9.23 25.93
CA MET A 30 -15.97 8.40 26.14
C MET A 30 -14.90 9.14 26.91
N SER A 31 -14.18 8.41 27.76
CA SER A 31 -13.02 8.92 28.48
C SER A 31 -11.85 7.95 28.38
N GLY A 32 -10.66 8.47 28.07
CA GLY A 32 -9.39 7.75 28.18
C GLY A 32 -8.62 8.18 29.43
N SER A 33 -8.24 7.23 30.28
CA SER A 33 -7.39 7.44 31.45
C SER A 33 -6.30 6.36 31.55
N GLU A 34 -5.47 6.43 32.59
CA GLU A 34 -4.51 5.38 32.93
C GLU A 34 -5.18 4.00 33.16
N ALA A 35 -6.42 4.01 33.66
CA ALA A 35 -7.23 2.82 33.92
C ALA A 35 -7.98 2.30 32.68
N GLY A 36 -7.86 2.99 31.55
CA GLY A 36 -8.38 2.60 30.25
C GLY A 36 -9.53 3.42 29.73
N VAL A 37 -10.28 2.83 28.79
CA VAL A 37 -11.36 3.50 28.08
C VAL A 37 -12.69 3.17 28.77
N ARG A 38 -13.45 4.20 29.12
CA ARG A 38 -14.79 4.07 29.70
C ARG A 38 -15.82 4.83 28.89
N VAL A 39 -17.03 4.29 28.87
CA VAL A 39 -18.19 4.89 28.21
C VAL A 39 -19.23 5.27 29.25
N TRP A 40 -19.71 6.50 29.17
CA TRP A 40 -20.63 7.14 30.11
C TRP A 40 -21.88 7.58 29.39
N ARG A 41 -23.04 7.46 30.04
CA ARG A 41 -24.25 8.12 29.55
C ARG A 41 -24.26 9.57 29.97
N VAL A 42 -24.51 10.47 29.01
CA VAL A 42 -24.48 11.92 29.20
C VAL A 42 -25.58 12.41 30.15
N THR A 43 -26.76 11.78 30.13
CA THR A 43 -27.94 12.23 30.88
C THR A 43 -27.84 12.06 32.39
N ASP A 44 -27.15 11.02 32.86
CA ASP A 44 -27.09 10.63 34.28
C ASP A 44 -25.67 10.37 34.78
N GLY A 45 -24.66 10.44 33.92
CA GLY A 45 -23.26 10.17 34.25
C GLY A 45 -22.95 8.71 34.57
N LYS A 46 -23.86 7.78 34.22
CA LYS A 46 -23.69 6.36 34.55
C LYS A 46 -22.68 5.69 33.61
N GLU A 47 -21.77 4.89 34.17
CA GLU A 47 -20.87 4.02 33.40
C GLU A 47 -21.68 2.92 32.70
N LEU A 48 -21.48 2.80 31.38
CA LEU A 48 -22.14 1.82 30.52
C LEU A 48 -21.23 0.66 30.15
N ALA A 49 -19.95 0.94 29.89
CA ALA A 49 -18.98 -0.05 29.48
C ALA A 49 -17.56 0.35 29.91
N THR A 50 -16.73 -0.65 30.16
CA THR A 50 -15.30 -0.52 30.42
C THR A 50 -14.55 -1.35 29.38
N MET A 51 -13.57 -0.75 28.72
CA MET A 51 -12.76 -1.38 27.68
C MET A 51 -11.30 -1.41 28.14
N GLU A 52 -10.75 -2.62 28.19
CA GLU A 52 -9.39 -2.90 28.68
C GLU A 52 -8.33 -2.31 27.74
N ALA A 53 -7.70 -1.21 28.15
CA ALA A 53 -6.52 -0.64 27.51
C ALA A 53 -5.73 0.15 28.57
N SER A 54 -4.47 -0.19 28.86
CA SER A 54 -3.70 0.55 29.88
C SER A 54 -3.04 1.80 29.29
N GLN A 55 -2.97 2.89 30.06
CA GLN A 55 -2.24 4.12 29.69
C GLN A 55 -2.72 4.76 28.36
N VAL A 56 -4.02 5.03 28.27
CA VAL A 56 -4.62 5.60 27.05
C VAL A 56 -4.28 7.08 26.92
N ASN A 57 -3.63 7.46 25.81
CA ASN A 57 -3.21 8.83 25.52
C ASN A 57 -4.11 9.54 24.50
N SER A 58 -4.78 8.80 23.61
CA SER A 58 -5.61 9.37 22.55
C SER A 58 -6.80 8.45 22.28
N VAL A 59 -7.97 9.04 22.02
CA VAL A 59 -9.21 8.34 21.67
C VAL A 59 -9.83 9.05 20.47
N ALA A 60 -10.40 8.29 19.54
CA ALA A 60 -11.12 8.79 18.38
C ALA A 60 -12.37 7.95 18.11
N VAL A 61 -13.37 8.57 17.48
CA VAL A 61 -14.63 7.94 17.08
C VAL A 61 -14.78 8.14 15.57
N SER A 62 -15.26 7.13 14.85
CA SER A 62 -15.52 7.26 13.41
C SER A 62 -16.75 8.13 13.13
N ASN A 63 -16.80 8.79 11.96
CA ASN A 63 -17.92 9.67 11.60
C ASN A 63 -19.26 8.95 11.43
N ASP A 64 -19.25 7.65 11.15
CA ASP A 64 -20.46 6.82 11.11
C ASP A 64 -20.89 6.35 12.51
N GLY A 65 -20.10 6.67 13.55
CA GLY A 65 -20.33 6.26 14.93
C GLY A 65 -20.22 4.76 15.15
N SER A 66 -19.67 3.97 14.21
CA SER A 66 -19.61 2.51 14.29
C SER A 66 -18.40 1.96 15.04
N ARG A 67 -17.34 2.78 15.17
CA ARG A 67 -16.07 2.35 15.77
C ARG A 67 -15.44 3.40 16.69
N ILE A 68 -14.67 2.89 17.63
CA ILE A 68 -13.88 3.63 18.60
C ILE A 68 -12.43 3.18 18.43
N ALA A 69 -11.49 4.11 18.38
CA ALA A 69 -10.06 3.83 18.45
C ALA A 69 -9.44 4.43 19.71
N ALA A 70 -8.47 3.74 20.31
CA ALA A 70 -7.62 4.27 21.36
C ALA A 70 -6.15 3.94 21.11
N GLY A 71 -5.27 4.90 21.34
CA GLY A 71 -3.82 4.73 21.33
C GLY A 71 -3.24 4.84 22.74
N THR A 72 -2.36 3.92 23.12
CA THR A 72 -1.73 3.87 24.44
C THR A 72 -0.32 4.48 24.45
N GLU A 73 0.22 4.71 25.64
CA GLU A 73 1.61 5.14 25.82
C GLU A 73 2.63 4.07 25.40
N ASN A 74 2.29 2.79 25.56
CA ASN A 74 3.17 1.65 25.27
C ASN A 74 3.21 1.24 23.81
N GLY A 75 2.55 2.00 22.94
CA GLY A 75 2.55 1.70 21.52
C GLY A 75 1.34 0.93 21.02
N GLU A 76 0.38 0.59 21.85
CA GLU A 76 -0.72 -0.26 21.42
C GLU A 76 -1.87 0.59 20.87
N VAL A 77 -2.47 0.14 19.76
CA VAL A 77 -3.68 0.73 19.21
C VAL A 77 -4.80 -0.28 19.27
N PHE A 78 -5.92 0.12 19.84
CA PHE A 78 -7.11 -0.69 20.00
C PHE A 78 -8.25 -0.09 19.21
N VAL A 79 -9.05 -0.92 18.54
CA VAL A 79 -10.31 -0.49 17.91
C VAL A 79 -11.44 -1.41 18.35
N TRP A 80 -12.56 -0.83 18.72
CA TRP A 80 -13.76 -1.53 19.17
C TRP A 80 -14.99 -1.10 18.38
N ASN A 81 -15.99 -1.99 18.34
CA ASN A 81 -17.30 -1.70 17.82
C ASN A 81 -18.13 -0.92 18.87
N THR A 82 -18.85 0.12 18.46
CA THR A 82 -19.61 0.99 19.38
C THR A 82 -20.89 0.39 19.94
N GLU A 83 -21.50 -0.58 19.26
CA GLU A 83 -22.75 -1.22 19.70
C GLU A 83 -22.49 -2.34 20.72
N THR A 84 -21.46 -3.14 20.46
CA THR A 84 -21.13 -4.34 21.25
C THR A 84 -20.01 -4.11 22.24
N TYR A 85 -19.19 -3.08 22.04
CA TYR A 85 -17.92 -2.83 22.75
C TYR A 85 -16.90 -3.96 22.63
N GLU A 86 -17.09 -4.86 21.65
CA GLU A 86 -16.13 -5.91 21.35
C GLU A 86 -14.95 -5.35 20.56
N GLN A 87 -13.75 -5.85 20.87
CA GLN A 87 -12.52 -5.45 20.20
C GLN A 87 -12.47 -6.05 18.80
N VAL A 88 -12.23 -5.21 17.81
CA VAL A 88 -12.17 -5.60 16.39
C VAL A 88 -10.74 -5.56 15.84
N TYR A 89 -9.88 -4.70 16.38
CA TYR A 89 -8.48 -4.60 15.96
C TYR A 89 -7.55 -4.27 17.13
N LEU A 90 -6.34 -4.84 17.11
CA LEU A 90 -5.25 -4.56 18.05
C LEU A 90 -3.92 -4.60 17.32
N ASP A 91 -3.17 -3.50 17.42
CA ASP A 91 -1.78 -3.41 16.99
C ASP A 91 -0.83 -3.31 18.19
N ARG A 92 0.31 -4.00 18.12
CA ARG A 92 1.35 -4.05 19.17
C ARG A 92 2.72 -3.56 18.69
N GLU A 93 2.82 -3.00 17.48
CA GLU A 93 4.06 -2.31 17.09
C GLU A 93 4.23 -1.03 17.93
N ASN A 94 5.46 -0.66 18.30
CA ASN A 94 5.75 0.38 19.30
C ASN A 94 5.36 1.80 18.81
N ILE A 95 4.07 2.17 18.92
CA ILE A 95 3.41 3.34 18.31
C ILE A 95 3.05 4.45 19.35
N HIS A 96 3.94 5.41 19.61
CA HIS A 96 3.65 6.48 20.58
C HIS A 96 2.76 7.63 20.07
N SER A 97 1.48 7.64 20.45
CA SER A 97 0.55 8.81 20.44
C SER A 97 -0.12 9.22 19.11
N GLY A 98 -1.36 9.73 19.25
CA GLY A 98 -2.20 10.35 18.21
C GLY A 98 -2.87 9.38 17.24
N VAL A 99 -4.13 8.99 17.50
CA VAL A 99 -4.93 8.15 16.58
C VAL A 99 -6.16 8.89 16.05
N ASP A 100 -6.59 8.55 14.84
CA ASP A 100 -7.85 9.01 14.27
C ASP A 100 -8.42 7.99 13.29
N LEU A 101 -9.74 8.00 13.12
CA LEU A 101 -10.46 7.07 12.24
C LEU A 101 -10.91 7.79 10.97
N SER A 102 -10.85 7.08 9.83
CA SER A 102 -11.43 7.59 8.59
C SER A 102 -12.96 7.72 8.71
N PRO A 103 -13.60 8.59 7.92
CA PRO A 103 -15.04 8.78 7.99
C PRO A 103 -15.89 7.53 7.68
N ASP A 104 -15.35 6.57 6.93
CA ASP A 104 -15.98 5.26 6.66
C ASP A 104 -15.69 4.19 7.72
N ALA A 105 -14.94 4.52 8.78
CA ALA A 105 -14.50 3.58 9.81
C ALA A 105 -13.74 2.36 9.27
N THR A 106 -13.17 2.45 8.07
CA THR A 106 -12.38 1.36 7.47
C THR A 106 -10.89 1.51 7.72
N ARG A 107 -10.43 2.74 7.97
CA ARG A 107 -9.01 3.05 8.17
C ARG A 107 -8.75 3.79 9.47
N LEU A 108 -7.54 3.61 9.96
CA LEU A 108 -7.01 4.30 11.12
C LEU A 108 -5.71 4.98 10.74
N VAL A 109 -5.54 6.24 11.09
CA VAL A 109 -4.24 6.92 10.99
C VAL A 109 -3.59 6.96 12.37
N SER A 110 -2.30 6.67 12.38
CA SER A 110 -1.45 6.73 13.55
C SER A 110 -0.34 7.75 13.32
N ALA A 111 -0.27 8.76 14.18
CA ALA A 111 0.70 9.84 14.07
C ALA A 111 2.13 9.35 14.34
N SER A 112 2.36 8.53 15.36
CA SER A 112 3.72 8.16 15.76
C SER A 112 4.51 7.37 14.72
N SER A 113 3.79 6.53 13.97
CA SER A 113 4.31 5.66 12.93
C SER A 113 4.12 6.28 11.54
N ASN A 114 3.56 7.50 11.49
CA ASN A 114 3.17 8.20 10.28
C ASN A 114 2.43 7.27 9.31
N SER A 115 1.50 6.45 9.79
CA SER A 115 0.94 5.39 8.94
C SER A 115 -0.56 5.25 9.02
N ILE A 116 -1.13 4.81 7.90
CA ILE A 116 -2.54 4.51 7.73
C ILE A 116 -2.69 3.00 7.72
N TRP A 117 -3.66 2.49 8.46
CA TRP A 117 -3.97 1.08 8.64
C TRP A 117 -5.38 0.80 8.17
N ASP A 118 -5.59 -0.38 7.60
CA ASP A 118 -6.92 -0.90 7.33
C ASP A 118 -7.37 -1.71 8.54
N ILE A 119 -8.51 -1.35 9.12
CA ILE A 119 -8.98 -1.91 10.39
C ILE A 119 -9.48 -3.34 10.21
N ALA A 120 -9.99 -3.70 9.02
CA ALA A 120 -10.55 -5.01 8.76
C ALA A 120 -9.46 -6.08 8.57
N THR A 121 -8.37 -5.71 7.89
CA THR A 121 -7.23 -6.59 7.62
C THR A 121 -6.13 -6.50 8.67
N GLY A 122 -6.04 -5.36 9.35
CA GLY A 122 -4.95 -5.04 10.26
C GLY A 122 -3.62 -4.75 9.56
N GLU A 123 -3.64 -4.51 8.26
CA GLU A 123 -2.43 -4.21 7.49
C GLU A 123 -2.20 -2.70 7.37
N ARG A 124 -0.93 -2.31 7.38
CA ARG A 124 -0.52 -0.94 7.06
C ARG A 124 -0.75 -0.68 5.57
N VAL A 125 -1.69 0.21 5.28
CA VAL A 125 -2.07 0.62 3.93
C VAL A 125 -1.07 1.60 3.34
N LEU A 126 -0.55 2.51 4.18
CA LEU A 126 0.27 3.61 3.70
C LEU A 126 1.21 4.15 4.79
N LEU A 127 2.40 4.58 4.40
CA LEU A 127 3.31 5.39 5.21
C LEU A 127 3.31 6.82 4.66
N LEU A 128 3.06 7.81 5.51
CA LEU A 128 3.11 9.23 5.23
C LEU A 128 4.56 9.69 5.38
N ASP A 129 5.17 10.11 4.28
CA ASP A 129 6.59 10.47 4.27
C ASP A 129 6.86 11.73 5.10
N HIS A 130 7.88 11.67 5.96
CA HIS A 130 8.20 12.68 6.96
C HIS A 130 9.72 12.80 7.11
N ASP A 131 10.30 13.83 6.49
CA ASP A 131 11.75 14.10 6.54
C ASP A 131 12.28 14.42 7.95
N ASP A 132 11.42 14.88 8.87
CA ASP A 132 11.82 15.51 10.14
C ASP A 132 11.51 14.67 11.41
N GLY A 133 11.05 13.41 11.28
CA GLY A 133 10.78 12.50 12.42
C GLY A 133 9.29 12.35 12.83
N HIS A 134 9.05 11.80 14.03
CA HIS A 134 7.73 11.36 14.54
C HIS A 134 6.67 12.48 14.60
N CYS A 135 5.41 12.17 14.25
CA CYS A 135 4.27 13.07 14.51
C CYS A 135 3.63 12.82 15.88
N ILE A 136 3.01 13.88 16.42
CA ILE A 136 2.31 13.81 17.71
C ILE A 136 0.78 13.84 17.56
N ALA A 137 0.28 14.24 16.40
CA ALA A 137 -1.15 14.24 16.09
C ALA A 137 -1.35 14.02 14.59
N ALA A 138 -2.40 13.25 14.25
CA ALA A 138 -2.88 13.03 12.91
C ALA A 138 -4.41 13.11 12.94
N LYS A 139 -5.02 13.81 11.98
CA LYS A 139 -6.48 13.98 11.87
C LYS A 139 -6.97 13.86 10.44
N TYR A 140 -7.96 13.00 10.22
CA TYR A 140 -8.65 12.86 8.94
C TYR A 140 -9.52 14.08 8.67
N SER A 141 -9.59 14.51 7.41
CA SER A 141 -10.59 15.47 6.97
C SER A 141 -11.99 14.87 7.13
N PRO A 142 -13.04 15.69 7.33
CA PRO A 142 -14.42 15.20 7.43
C PRO A 142 -14.87 14.39 6.20
N GLN A 143 -14.34 14.74 5.02
CA GLN A 143 -14.58 14.05 3.75
C GLN A 143 -13.72 12.80 3.58
N GLY A 144 -12.66 12.64 4.36
CA GLY A 144 -11.77 11.48 4.36
C GLY A 144 -10.79 11.45 3.20
N ASP A 145 -10.68 12.53 2.43
CA ASP A 145 -9.77 12.71 1.30
C ASP A 145 -8.38 13.22 1.71
N GLN A 146 -8.25 13.82 2.90
CA GLN A 146 -7.02 14.42 3.39
C GLN A 146 -6.71 14.04 4.83
N ILE A 147 -5.44 14.17 5.21
CA ILE A 147 -4.93 13.93 6.57
C ILE A 147 -4.01 15.07 6.96
N ALA A 148 -4.32 15.74 8.07
CA ALA A 148 -3.44 16.73 8.67
C ALA A 148 -2.58 16.09 9.77
N THR A 149 -1.27 16.32 9.73
CA THR A 149 -0.30 15.80 10.71
C THR A 149 0.50 16.93 11.33
N LEU A 150 0.87 16.78 12.60
CA LEU A 150 1.65 17.76 13.36
C LEU A 150 3.00 17.18 13.78
N THR A 151 4.08 17.88 13.42
CA THR A 151 5.45 17.48 13.75
C THR A 151 5.70 17.49 15.26
N ALA A 152 6.62 16.65 15.75
CA ALA A 152 7.02 16.63 17.16
C ALA A 152 7.53 17.99 17.67
N ALA A 153 8.18 18.79 16.82
CA ALA A 153 8.64 20.13 17.15
C ALA A 153 7.51 21.17 17.26
N ARG A 154 6.27 20.80 16.89
CA ARG A 154 5.08 21.68 16.86
C ARG A 154 5.28 22.95 16.04
N ASP A 155 6.04 22.88 14.96
CA ASP A 155 6.41 24.04 14.13
C ASP A 155 5.90 23.94 12.69
N ARG A 156 5.33 22.78 12.31
CA ARG A 156 4.76 22.54 10.99
C ARG A 156 3.51 21.68 11.07
N VAL A 157 2.54 22.00 10.22
CA VAL A 157 1.41 21.13 9.91
C VAL A 157 1.49 20.71 8.46
N ARG A 158 1.49 19.40 8.21
CA ARG A 158 1.53 18.83 6.87
C ARG A 158 0.19 18.19 6.54
N VAL A 159 -0.36 18.52 5.39
CA VAL A 159 -1.61 17.97 4.87
C VAL A 159 -1.28 17.01 3.73
N TYR A 160 -1.77 15.78 3.85
CA TYR A 160 -1.54 14.69 2.92
C TYR A 160 -2.84 14.27 2.25
N ASP A 161 -2.73 13.72 1.05
CA ASP A 161 -3.80 12.96 0.41
C ASP A 161 -3.96 11.62 1.14
N SER A 162 -5.18 11.29 1.57
CA SER A 162 -5.46 10.10 2.38
C SER A 162 -5.36 8.78 1.60
N ILE A 163 -5.29 8.84 0.26
CA ILE A 163 -5.33 7.69 -0.63
C ILE A 163 -3.92 7.24 -0.99
N ASP A 164 -3.05 8.17 -1.36
CA ASP A 164 -1.68 7.89 -1.82
C ASP A 164 -0.59 8.48 -0.94
N GLY A 165 -0.95 9.16 0.14
CA GLY A 165 0.03 9.63 1.12
C GLY A 165 0.91 10.75 0.64
N HIS A 166 0.57 11.37 -0.49
CA HIS A 166 1.36 12.45 -1.04
C HIS A 166 1.15 13.72 -0.22
N LEU A 167 2.24 14.42 0.09
CA LEU A 167 2.16 15.73 0.72
C LEU A 167 1.47 16.69 -0.26
N LEU A 168 0.37 17.30 0.19
CA LEU A 168 -0.37 18.32 -0.53
C LEU A 168 0.15 19.71 -0.15
N VAL A 169 0.29 19.96 1.15
CA VAL A 169 0.70 21.27 1.69
C VAL A 169 1.57 21.10 2.93
N ASP A 170 2.67 21.86 3.01
CA ASP A 170 3.49 22.03 4.22
C ASP A 170 3.31 23.46 4.78
N ILE A 171 2.67 23.58 5.94
CA ILE A 171 2.36 24.84 6.60
C ILE A 171 3.33 25.04 7.77
N LYS A 172 4.27 25.97 7.62
CA LYS A 172 5.20 26.34 8.70
C LYS A 172 4.53 27.30 9.68
N VAL A 173 4.03 26.77 10.80
CA VAL A 173 3.34 27.52 11.84
C VAL A 173 3.61 26.89 13.21
N LYS A 174 3.95 27.72 14.21
CA LYS A 174 4.14 27.24 15.57
C LYS A 174 2.79 26.92 16.20
N VAL A 175 2.54 25.65 16.49
CA VAL A 175 1.25 25.14 16.98
C VAL A 175 1.28 24.96 18.49
N THR A 176 0.36 25.63 19.18
CA THR A 176 0.09 25.37 20.61
C THR A 176 -1.05 24.38 20.82
N ALA A 177 -2.07 24.38 19.94
CA ALA A 177 -3.18 23.42 19.96
C ALA A 177 -3.76 23.22 18.54
N GLY A 178 -4.26 22.02 18.25
CA GLY A 178 -4.67 21.57 16.91
C GLY A 178 -3.72 20.52 16.35
N PRO A 179 -3.85 20.09 15.08
CA PRO A 179 -4.79 20.59 14.05
C PRO A 179 -6.24 20.10 14.22
N LEU A 180 -7.20 20.92 13.76
CA LEU A 180 -8.61 20.54 13.63
C LEU A 180 -9.15 20.93 12.26
N TRP A 181 -10.13 20.18 11.77
CA TRP A 181 -10.80 20.47 10.50
C TRP A 181 -12.08 21.28 10.70
N LEU A 182 -12.20 22.37 9.94
CA LEU A 182 -13.45 23.11 9.74
C LEU A 182 -13.78 23.01 8.24
N ASN A 183 -14.67 22.09 7.87
CA ASN A 183 -14.91 21.74 6.46
C ASN A 183 -13.60 21.34 5.75
N ASN A 184 -13.21 22.06 4.69
CA ASN A 184 -11.95 21.87 3.97
C ASN A 184 -10.81 22.78 4.47
N HIS A 185 -11.03 23.58 5.52
CA HIS A 185 -10.02 24.44 6.10
C HIS A 185 -9.45 23.84 7.37
N LEU A 186 -8.21 24.19 7.66
CA LEU A 186 -7.49 23.71 8.82
C LEU A 186 -7.39 24.81 9.88
N LEU A 187 -7.86 24.52 11.09
CA LEU A 187 -7.74 25.41 12.23
C LEU A 187 -6.55 25.01 13.11
N VAL A 188 -5.70 25.99 13.39
CA VAL A 188 -4.50 25.85 14.18
C VAL A 188 -4.38 27.03 15.15
N VAL A 189 -4.06 26.74 16.41
CA VAL A 189 -3.77 27.78 17.41
C VAL A 189 -2.28 28.07 17.41
N SER A 190 -1.92 29.34 17.21
CA SER A 190 -0.54 29.82 17.10
C SER A 190 -0.40 31.22 17.69
N ASP A 191 0.57 31.42 18.60
CA ASP A 191 0.93 32.73 19.17
C ASP A 191 -0.28 33.56 19.69
N SER A 192 -1.15 32.93 20.49
CA SER A 192 -2.38 33.55 21.03
C SER A 192 -3.38 34.01 19.97
N LYS A 193 -3.32 33.42 18.77
CA LYS A 193 -4.32 33.56 17.72
C LYS A 193 -4.80 32.19 17.26
N ILE A 194 -6.03 32.16 16.76
CA ILE A 194 -6.54 31.02 16.01
C ILE A 194 -6.40 31.39 14.54
N LYS A 195 -5.71 30.54 13.76
CA LYS A 195 -5.47 30.73 12.34
C LYS A 195 -6.20 29.66 11.56
N GLU A 196 -6.90 30.09 10.53
CA GLU A 196 -7.57 29.24 9.55
C GLU A 196 -6.72 29.19 8.28
N PHE A 197 -6.42 27.99 7.82
CA PHE A 197 -5.62 27.74 6.63
C PHE A 197 -6.46 27.06 5.55
N ASP A 198 -6.34 27.53 4.32
CA ASP A 198 -6.85 26.85 3.15
C ASP A 198 -5.90 25.69 2.80
N THR A 199 -6.46 24.49 2.66
CA THR A 199 -5.67 23.27 2.45
C THR A 199 -5.29 23.01 1.00
N SER A 200 -5.79 23.81 0.06
CA SER A 200 -5.38 23.77 -1.35
C SER A 200 -4.18 24.67 -1.63
N THR A 201 -4.06 25.78 -0.88
CA THR A 201 -3.02 26.80 -1.09
C THR A 201 -2.01 26.91 0.06
N GLY A 202 -2.34 26.38 1.25
CA GLY A 202 -1.55 26.56 2.47
C GLY A 202 -1.55 27.99 3.02
N SER A 203 -2.40 28.86 2.48
CA SER A 203 -2.48 30.27 2.88
C SER A 203 -3.41 30.48 4.06
N VAL A 204 -3.12 31.51 4.87
CA VAL A 204 -4.01 31.91 5.97
C VAL A 204 -5.26 32.59 5.39
N VAL A 205 -6.43 32.00 5.62
CA VAL A 205 -7.74 32.54 5.24
C VAL A 205 -8.18 33.61 6.23
N SER A 206 -8.05 33.31 7.52
CA SER A 206 -8.49 34.19 8.59
C SER A 206 -7.60 34.06 9.84
N GLU A 207 -7.45 35.17 10.57
CA GLU A 207 -6.81 35.19 11.89
C GLU A 207 -7.76 35.82 12.90
N TRP A 208 -7.96 35.14 14.03
CA TRP A 208 -8.78 35.65 15.12
C TRP A 208 -7.96 35.90 16.38
N PRO A 209 -8.14 37.06 17.06
CA PRO A 209 -7.48 37.32 18.32
C PRO A 209 -8.01 36.36 19.40
N ALA A 210 -7.10 35.81 20.21
CA ALA A 210 -7.44 35.09 21.42
C ALA A 210 -6.89 35.87 22.64
N PRO A 211 -7.43 35.65 23.86
CA PRO A 211 -7.06 36.44 25.03
C PRO A 211 -5.55 36.38 25.32
N GLU A 212 -4.93 37.53 25.53
CA GLU A 212 -3.54 37.65 25.98
C GLU A 212 -3.43 37.17 27.43
N SER A 213 -3.03 35.91 27.65
CA SER A 213 -2.38 35.40 28.87
C SER A 213 -2.51 33.87 28.96
N GLU A 214 -1.36 33.19 28.91
CA GLU A 214 -1.07 31.80 29.33
C GLU A 214 -1.78 30.62 28.62
N PHE A 215 -0.94 29.81 27.96
CA PHE A 215 -1.11 28.42 27.48
C PHE A 215 -2.55 27.94 27.21
N PHE A 216 -2.93 27.92 25.93
CA PHE A 216 -4.07 27.13 25.45
C PHE A 216 -3.78 25.64 25.64
N SER A 217 -4.73 24.90 26.24
CA SER A 217 -4.58 23.46 26.47
C SER A 217 -5.29 22.59 25.43
N CYS A 218 -6.49 22.98 24.99
CA CYS A 218 -7.25 22.23 24.00
C CYS A 218 -8.26 23.11 23.23
N ILE A 219 -8.67 22.63 22.06
CA ILE A 219 -9.66 23.24 21.17
C ILE A 219 -10.61 22.12 20.71
N ALA A 220 -11.90 22.42 20.55
CA ALA A 220 -12.91 21.49 20.08
C ALA A 220 -13.91 22.18 19.14
N LEU A 221 -14.44 21.38 18.21
CA LEU A 221 -15.45 21.77 17.23
C LEU A 221 -16.56 20.72 17.23
N PRO A 222 -17.84 21.12 17.13
CA PRO A 222 -18.94 20.22 16.84
C PRO A 222 -18.92 19.85 15.36
N LYS A 223 -19.45 18.67 15.04
CA LYS A 223 -19.42 18.12 13.66
C LYS A 223 -20.23 18.96 12.66
N HIS A 224 -21.36 19.52 13.10
CA HIS A 224 -22.30 20.26 12.25
C HIS A 224 -22.66 21.64 12.84
N GLY A 225 -21.65 22.42 13.25
CA GLY A 225 -21.90 23.72 13.85
C GLY A 225 -20.76 24.71 13.66
N THR A 226 -21.08 25.98 13.87
CA THR A 226 -20.14 27.10 13.78
C THR A 226 -19.47 27.42 15.11
N LEU A 227 -19.79 26.69 16.19
CA LEU A 227 -19.32 27.02 17.53
C LEU A 227 -17.95 26.38 17.85
N ILE A 228 -16.90 27.18 17.95
CA ILE A 228 -15.59 26.74 18.44
C ILE A 228 -15.53 26.90 19.96
N ALA A 229 -15.11 25.85 20.67
CA ALA A 229 -14.72 25.94 22.08
C ALA A 229 -13.19 25.84 22.22
N TYR A 230 -12.60 26.70 23.03
CA TYR A 230 -11.17 26.64 23.34
C TYR A 230 -10.93 26.94 24.82
N SER A 231 -9.97 26.24 25.43
CA SER A 231 -9.67 26.35 26.85
C SER A 231 -8.40 27.15 27.16
N THR A 232 -8.44 27.90 28.25
CA THR A 232 -7.29 28.57 28.88
C THR A 232 -7.18 28.13 30.33
N ARG A 233 -6.30 27.16 30.61
CA ARG A 233 -6.01 26.54 31.93
C ARG A 233 -7.23 26.07 32.74
N ARG A 234 -8.09 26.97 33.21
CA ARG A 234 -9.32 26.73 33.98
C ARG A 234 -10.59 27.34 33.36
N ALA A 235 -10.50 27.98 32.19
CA ALA A 235 -11.67 28.56 31.53
C ALA A 235 -11.91 27.93 30.16
N VAL A 236 -13.17 27.91 29.72
CA VAL A 236 -13.55 27.59 28.33
C VAL A 236 -14.25 28.80 27.74
N THR A 237 -13.82 29.20 26.55
CA THR A 237 -14.44 30.29 25.77
C THR A 237 -15.04 29.73 24.50
N PHE A 238 -16.18 30.27 24.09
CA PHE A 238 -16.87 29.89 22.87
C PHE A 238 -16.80 31.02 21.85
N ARG A 239 -16.68 30.68 20.57
CA ARG A 239 -16.76 31.61 19.45
C ARG A 239 -17.56 31.01 18.32
N ASP A 240 -18.48 31.77 17.77
CA ASP A 240 -19.20 31.40 16.56
C ASP A 240 -18.38 31.81 15.32
N THR A 241 -18.15 30.89 14.39
CA THR A 241 -17.40 31.11 13.15
C THR A 241 -18.17 31.89 12.11
N SER A 242 -19.50 31.83 12.11
CA SER A 242 -20.34 32.52 11.14
C SER A 242 -20.51 34.00 11.46
N THR A 243 -20.67 34.32 12.74
CA THR A 243 -20.90 35.69 13.22
C THR A 243 -19.65 36.34 13.81
N HIS A 244 -18.56 35.58 13.96
CA HIS A 244 -17.33 35.95 14.67
C HIS A 244 -17.55 36.42 16.12
N THR A 245 -18.72 36.16 16.71
CA THR A 245 -19.02 36.59 18.07
C THR A 245 -18.34 35.69 19.10
N GLN A 246 -17.64 36.30 20.05
CA GLN A 246 -17.02 35.60 21.18
C GLN A 246 -17.90 35.72 22.42
N HIS A 247 -18.18 34.60 23.07
CA HIS A 247 -18.92 34.54 24.33
C HIS A 247 -17.98 34.75 25.53
N SER A 248 -18.54 35.11 26.68
CA SER A 248 -17.78 35.25 27.92
C SER A 248 -17.19 33.90 28.37
N PRO A 249 -15.94 33.86 28.86
CA PRO A 249 -15.30 32.64 29.34
C PRO A 249 -16.04 32.07 30.56
N ILE A 250 -16.30 30.77 30.55
CA ILE A 250 -16.84 30.01 31.69
C ILE A 250 -15.66 29.48 32.50
N GLN A 251 -15.66 29.70 33.83
CA GLN A 251 -14.58 29.32 34.74
C GLN A 251 -14.88 28.00 35.47
N TYR A 252 -13.88 27.15 35.59
CA TYR A 252 -13.95 25.84 36.24
C TYR A 252 -12.95 25.74 37.40
N SER A 253 -13.26 24.90 38.38
CA SER A 253 -12.43 24.71 39.57
C SER A 253 -11.18 23.85 39.34
N GLN A 254 -11.09 23.17 38.19
CA GLN A 254 -10.01 22.25 37.85
C GLN A 254 -9.20 22.70 36.62
N ASP A 255 -7.96 22.24 36.53
CA ASP A 255 -7.13 22.41 35.34
C ASP A 255 -7.63 21.49 34.21
N ILE A 256 -7.98 22.09 33.08
CA ILE A 256 -8.59 21.44 31.93
C ILE A 256 -7.52 20.77 31.08
N SER A 257 -7.57 19.44 30.97
CA SER A 257 -6.69 18.64 30.11
C SER A 257 -7.31 18.32 28.76
N SER A 258 -8.64 18.23 28.66
CA SER A 258 -9.35 17.90 27.43
C SER A 258 -10.76 18.49 27.42
N ILE A 259 -11.24 18.91 26.25
CA ILE A 259 -12.61 19.36 26.02
C ILE A 259 -13.19 18.66 24.80
N ALA A 260 -14.49 18.40 24.80
CA ALA A 260 -15.24 17.92 23.65
C ALA A 260 -16.61 18.58 23.59
N LEU A 261 -17.10 18.85 22.37
CA LEU A 261 -18.47 19.30 22.14
C LEU A 261 -19.28 18.14 21.59
N SER A 262 -20.55 18.04 21.99
CA SER A 262 -21.46 17.07 21.38
C SER A 262 -21.69 17.42 19.89
N PRO A 263 -21.99 16.43 19.03
CA PRO A 263 -22.19 16.66 17.59
C PRO A 263 -23.24 17.73 17.25
N ASP A 264 -24.25 17.87 18.12
CA ASP A 264 -25.34 18.84 18.05
C ASP A 264 -25.06 20.16 18.81
N ALA A 265 -23.84 20.34 19.34
CA ALA A 265 -23.42 21.48 20.15
C ALA A 265 -24.31 21.79 21.37
N ARG A 266 -25.07 20.81 21.88
CA ARG A 266 -25.91 20.98 23.08
C ARG A 266 -25.16 20.77 24.38
N PHE A 267 -24.06 20.02 24.38
CA PHE A 267 -23.30 19.68 25.58
C PHE A 267 -21.81 19.95 25.39
N LEU A 268 -21.17 20.44 26.46
CA LEU A 268 -19.73 20.52 26.60
C LEU A 268 -19.29 19.47 27.63
N ALA A 269 -18.31 18.64 27.28
CA ALA A 269 -17.63 17.75 28.22
C ALA A 269 -16.21 18.26 28.48
N ILE A 270 -15.80 18.20 29.75
CA ILE A 270 -14.51 18.69 30.23
C ILE A 270 -13.86 17.62 31.07
N GLY A 271 -12.66 17.20 30.67
CA GLY A 271 -11.78 16.35 31.45
C GLY A 271 -10.68 17.16 32.14
N GLY A 272 -10.36 16.81 33.38
CA GLY A 272 -9.28 17.43 34.14
C GLY A 272 -8.35 16.43 34.82
N LYS A 273 -7.15 16.90 35.23
CA LYS A 273 -6.14 16.08 35.93
C LYS A 273 -6.60 15.51 37.27
N GLY A 274 -7.68 16.05 37.85
CA GLY A 274 -8.27 15.57 39.11
C GLY A 274 -9.15 14.34 38.96
N GLY A 275 -9.27 13.77 37.76
CA GLY A 275 -10.12 12.60 37.50
C GLY A 275 -11.62 12.90 37.55
N LYS A 276 -12.00 14.14 37.26
CA LYS A 276 -13.41 14.53 37.14
C LYS A 276 -13.77 14.90 35.71
N ILE A 277 -14.86 14.32 35.22
CA ILE A 277 -15.54 14.76 33.99
C ILE A 277 -16.68 15.68 34.40
N ILE A 278 -16.75 16.86 33.80
CA ILE A 278 -17.87 17.79 33.93
C ILE A 278 -18.58 17.85 32.58
N ILE A 279 -19.88 17.54 32.57
CA ILE A 279 -20.73 17.72 31.39
C ILE A 279 -21.71 18.84 31.65
N GLU A 280 -21.73 19.85 30.79
CA GLU A 280 -22.53 21.07 30.94
C GLU A 280 -23.43 21.30 29.73
N SER A 281 -24.71 21.64 29.98
CA SER A 281 -25.66 22.01 28.93
C SER A 281 -25.39 23.42 28.38
N LEU A 282 -25.22 23.52 27.06
CA LEU A 282 -25.00 24.76 26.31
C LEU A 282 -26.29 25.44 25.87
N SER A 283 -27.44 25.02 26.39
CA SER A 283 -28.77 25.59 26.12
C SER A 283 -28.89 27.10 26.34
N HIS A 284 -27.98 27.71 27.11
CA HIS A 284 -27.90 29.16 27.32
C HIS A 284 -27.20 29.94 26.20
N ILE A 285 -26.43 29.23 25.38
CA ILE A 285 -25.62 29.79 24.29
C ILE A 285 -26.31 29.53 22.94
N THR A 286 -27.05 28.42 22.81
CA THR A 286 -27.66 27.95 21.54
C THR A 286 -29.17 28.20 21.40
N ALA A 287 -29.84 28.87 22.34
CA ALA A 287 -31.29 29.09 22.25
C ALA A 287 -31.68 30.09 21.15
N PRO A 288 -32.51 29.71 20.15
CA PRO A 288 -33.13 30.67 19.26
C PRO A 288 -34.26 31.40 20.00
N THR A 289 -34.27 32.73 19.92
CA THR A 289 -35.40 33.57 20.36
C THR A 289 -36.56 33.40 19.37
N TYR A 290 -37.46 32.44 19.63
CA TYR A 290 -38.76 32.35 18.96
C TYR A 290 -39.86 32.93 19.85
N GLU A 291 -40.43 34.05 19.41
CA GLU A 291 -41.68 34.60 19.94
C GLU A 291 -42.82 33.61 19.68
N HIS A 292 -43.44 33.10 20.75
CA HIS A 292 -44.66 32.29 20.67
C HIS A 292 -45.86 33.17 20.32
N GLY A 293 -46.17 33.27 19.02
CA GLY A 293 -47.47 33.66 18.51
C GLY A 293 -48.44 32.48 18.55
N GLN A 294 -49.53 32.63 19.31
CA GLN A 294 -50.64 31.71 19.41
C GLN A 294 -51.26 31.37 18.04
N HIS A 295 -51.64 30.10 17.82
CA HIS A 295 -53.00 29.71 17.46
C HIS A 295 -53.13 28.18 17.30
N ASP A 296 -53.47 27.48 18.38
CA ASP A 296 -54.12 26.17 18.30
C ASP A 296 -55.63 26.38 18.13
N LYS A 297 -56.17 25.98 16.97
CA LYS A 297 -57.60 25.68 16.80
C LYS A 297 -57.72 24.27 16.22
N GLN A 298 -58.39 23.40 16.98
CA GLN A 298 -58.83 22.09 16.51
C GLN A 298 -59.77 22.21 15.31
N PRO A 299 -59.78 21.22 14.38
CA PRO A 299 -60.63 21.26 13.20
C PRO A 299 -62.06 20.82 13.54
N SER A 300 -63.02 21.63 13.08
CA SER A 300 -64.44 21.29 13.04
C SER A 300 -64.78 20.61 11.72
N THR A 301 -65.62 19.57 11.78
CA THR A 301 -66.04 18.72 10.66
C THR A 301 -66.98 19.41 9.68
N SER A 302 -66.84 19.02 8.40
CA SER A 302 -67.73 19.20 7.24
C SER A 302 -67.45 20.42 6.34
N GLY A 303 -67.20 20.13 5.05
CA GLY A 303 -66.88 21.09 3.98
C GLY A 303 -65.61 20.66 3.26
N GLN A 304 -65.54 20.85 1.93
CA GLN A 304 -64.44 20.40 1.07
C GLN A 304 -63.06 20.66 1.70
N ARG A 305 -62.22 19.61 1.77
CA ARG A 305 -60.85 19.74 2.26
C ARG A 305 -60.10 20.75 1.39
N SER A 306 -59.41 21.70 2.03
CA SER A 306 -58.60 22.68 1.31
C SER A 306 -57.41 21.99 0.63
N SER A 307 -56.81 22.65 -0.37
CA SER A 307 -55.60 22.14 -1.03
C SER A 307 -54.45 21.90 -0.02
N GLU A 308 -54.31 22.79 0.97
CA GLU A 308 -53.30 22.70 2.03
C GLU A 308 -53.54 21.51 2.97
N GLU A 309 -54.80 21.25 3.36
CA GLU A 309 -55.16 20.07 4.17
C GLU A 309 -54.87 18.77 3.43
N LEU A 310 -55.09 18.74 2.10
CA LEU A 310 -54.78 17.58 1.25
C LEU A 310 -53.27 17.40 1.08
N ALA A 311 -52.50 18.48 0.93
CA ALA A 311 -51.04 18.40 0.90
C ALA A 311 -50.48 17.87 2.22
N HIS A 312 -51.02 18.32 3.36
CA HIS A 312 -50.63 17.81 4.69
C HIS A 312 -50.98 16.33 4.89
N LEU A 313 -52.14 15.88 4.39
CA LEU A 313 -52.49 14.45 4.38
C LEU A 313 -51.54 13.64 3.48
N GLY A 314 -51.11 14.22 2.36
CA GLY A 314 -50.06 13.66 1.51
C GLY A 314 -48.74 13.50 2.27
N ASP A 315 -48.32 14.53 3.01
CA ASP A 315 -47.11 14.50 3.83
C ASP A 315 -47.19 13.39 4.90
N ILE A 316 -48.31 13.27 5.61
CA ILE A 316 -48.53 12.19 6.60
C ILE A 316 -48.44 10.81 5.93
N ALA A 317 -49.04 10.65 4.75
CA ALA A 317 -49.00 9.38 4.02
C ALA A 317 -47.57 9.05 3.52
N ALA A 318 -46.83 10.04 3.04
CA ALA A 318 -45.44 9.89 2.61
C ALA A 318 -44.52 9.49 3.79
N HIS A 319 -44.65 10.15 4.95
CA HIS A 319 -43.92 9.78 6.18
C HIS A 319 -44.27 8.37 6.67
N ALA A 320 -45.50 7.90 6.41
CA ALA A 320 -45.93 6.53 6.72
C ALA A 320 -45.55 5.50 5.63
N GLN A 321 -44.71 5.87 4.65
CA GLN A 321 -44.33 5.02 3.50
C GLN A 321 -45.51 4.51 2.66
N ARG A 322 -46.67 5.18 2.73
CA ARG A 322 -47.85 4.89 1.90
C ARG A 322 -47.84 5.76 0.65
N HIS A 323 -46.87 5.50 -0.23
CA HIS A 323 -46.57 6.38 -1.37
C HIS A 323 -47.73 6.54 -2.36
N ASP A 324 -48.51 5.49 -2.63
CA ASP A 324 -49.68 5.58 -3.52
C ASP A 324 -50.79 6.50 -2.96
N GLU A 325 -51.02 6.43 -1.65
CA GLU A 325 -51.97 7.32 -0.97
C GLU A 325 -51.46 8.76 -0.95
N ALA A 326 -50.16 8.96 -0.74
CA ALA A 326 -49.53 10.27 -0.81
C ALA A 326 -49.66 10.91 -2.20
N ILE A 327 -49.36 10.14 -3.27
CA ILE A 327 -49.53 10.56 -4.66
C ILE A 327 -50.98 10.97 -4.93
N SER A 328 -51.95 10.18 -4.45
CA SER A 328 -53.37 10.49 -4.61
C SER A 328 -53.75 11.80 -3.92
N HIS A 329 -53.27 12.02 -2.69
CA HIS A 329 -53.54 13.24 -1.93
C HIS A 329 -52.89 14.47 -2.58
N TYR A 330 -51.62 14.39 -3.01
CA TYR A 330 -50.95 15.48 -3.72
C TYR A 330 -51.60 15.79 -5.08
N THR A 331 -52.01 14.77 -5.83
CA THR A 331 -52.70 14.97 -7.12
C THR A 331 -54.04 15.67 -6.93
N THR A 332 -54.78 15.31 -5.88
CA THR A 332 -56.03 15.99 -5.53
C THR A 332 -55.76 17.42 -5.08
N ALA A 333 -54.72 17.66 -4.28
CA ALA A 333 -54.32 19.00 -3.85
C ALA A 333 -53.98 19.91 -5.04
N LEU A 334 -53.20 19.41 -6.01
CA LEU A 334 -52.83 20.14 -7.23
C LEU A 334 -54.03 20.45 -8.13
N SER A 335 -55.07 19.60 -8.14
CA SER A 335 -56.30 19.87 -8.91
C SER A 335 -57.13 21.05 -8.37
N LEU A 336 -56.83 21.52 -7.16
CA LEU A 336 -57.50 22.65 -6.51
C LEU A 336 -56.74 23.98 -6.68
N ASP A 337 -55.77 24.03 -7.59
CA ASP A 337 -54.94 25.21 -7.93
C ASP A 337 -54.31 25.88 -6.69
N PRO A 338 -53.38 25.18 -6.01
CA PRO A 338 -52.75 25.69 -4.80
C PRO A 338 -51.93 26.96 -5.06
N PRO A 339 -51.75 27.83 -4.04
CA PRO A 339 -50.93 29.03 -4.16
C PRO A 339 -49.43 28.75 -4.39
N SER A 340 -48.93 27.57 -3.97
CA SER A 340 -47.53 27.14 -4.12
C SER A 340 -47.42 25.75 -4.78
N PRO A 341 -47.79 25.62 -6.07
CA PRO A 341 -47.84 24.33 -6.75
C PRO A 341 -46.46 23.65 -6.83
N GLN A 342 -45.36 24.42 -6.89
CA GLN A 342 -44.01 23.87 -7.02
C GLN A 342 -43.63 22.95 -5.85
N SER A 343 -43.97 23.32 -4.61
CA SER A 343 -43.64 22.53 -3.43
C SER A 343 -44.38 21.18 -3.41
N ILE A 344 -45.65 21.18 -3.83
CA ILE A 344 -46.46 19.96 -3.88
C ILE A 344 -46.00 19.05 -5.03
N LEU A 345 -45.59 19.63 -6.17
CA LEU A 345 -45.03 18.88 -7.30
C LEU A 345 -43.70 18.19 -6.95
N VAL A 346 -42.80 18.86 -6.23
CA VAL A 346 -41.55 18.23 -5.73
C VAL A 346 -41.85 17.01 -4.86
N LYS A 347 -42.72 17.17 -3.86
CA LYS A 347 -43.12 16.08 -2.95
C LYS A 347 -43.83 14.94 -3.67
N ARG A 348 -44.69 15.25 -4.66
CA ARG A 348 -45.34 14.23 -5.47
C ARG A 348 -44.35 13.48 -6.36
N SER A 349 -43.39 14.20 -6.94
CA SER A 349 -42.31 13.61 -7.73
C SER A 349 -41.44 12.67 -6.89
N GLU A 350 -41.06 13.05 -5.67
CA GLU A 350 -40.38 12.18 -4.71
C GLU A 350 -41.20 10.89 -4.43
N ALA A 351 -42.51 11.02 -4.18
CA ALA A 351 -43.37 9.86 -3.99
C ALA A 351 -43.47 8.96 -5.24
N PHE A 352 -43.46 9.54 -6.45
CA PHE A 352 -43.37 8.78 -7.69
C PHE A 352 -42.03 8.06 -7.86
N LEU A 353 -40.92 8.64 -7.40
CA LEU A 353 -39.62 7.98 -7.41
C LEU A 353 -39.62 6.75 -6.52
N GLU A 354 -40.23 6.80 -5.35
CA GLU A 354 -40.31 5.66 -4.42
C GLU A 354 -41.18 4.51 -4.95
N THR A 355 -42.20 4.81 -5.75
CA THR A 355 -43.01 3.78 -6.44
C THR A 355 -42.39 3.28 -7.75
N GLY A 356 -41.23 3.82 -8.16
CA GLY A 356 -40.56 3.46 -9.40
C GLY A 356 -41.16 4.11 -10.66
N SER A 357 -42.10 5.04 -10.51
CA SER A 357 -42.79 5.77 -11.58
C SER A 357 -41.99 6.99 -12.06
N TRP A 358 -40.76 6.75 -12.56
CA TRP A 358 -39.80 7.80 -12.90
C TRP A 358 -40.24 8.73 -14.04
N LYS A 359 -41.17 8.31 -14.92
CA LYS A 359 -41.69 9.18 -16.00
C LYS A 359 -42.55 10.30 -15.44
N GLN A 360 -43.51 9.96 -14.57
CA GLN A 360 -44.37 10.92 -13.91
C GLN A 360 -43.59 11.83 -12.96
N ALA A 361 -42.56 11.29 -12.29
CA ALA A 361 -41.63 12.09 -11.51
C ALA A 361 -40.89 13.12 -12.37
N LEU A 362 -40.45 12.73 -13.57
CA LEU A 362 -39.78 13.62 -14.53
C LEU A 362 -40.73 14.71 -15.07
N ASP A 363 -41.98 14.35 -15.38
CA ASP A 363 -43.00 15.31 -15.81
C ASP A 363 -43.26 16.36 -14.73
N ASP A 364 -43.38 15.94 -13.47
CA ASP A 364 -43.54 16.84 -12.32
C ASP A 364 -42.31 17.74 -12.12
N ALA A 365 -41.10 17.20 -12.31
CA ALA A 365 -39.86 17.96 -12.19
C ALA A 365 -39.71 19.02 -13.30
N ASP A 366 -40.05 18.67 -14.55
CA ASP A 366 -40.05 19.62 -15.66
C ASP A 366 -41.11 20.73 -15.47
N GLU A 367 -42.26 20.39 -14.87
CA GLU A 367 -43.28 21.37 -14.51
C GLU A 367 -42.81 22.33 -13.40
N VAL A 368 -42.11 21.83 -12.38
CA VAL A 368 -41.47 22.68 -11.35
C VAL A 368 -40.48 23.66 -11.98
N ILE A 369 -39.61 23.17 -12.87
CA ILE A 369 -38.63 24.01 -13.56
C ILE A 369 -39.32 25.03 -14.47
N ARG A 370 -40.46 24.67 -15.09
CA ARG A 370 -41.25 25.59 -15.92
C ARG A 370 -41.87 26.72 -15.10
N LEU A 371 -42.36 26.41 -13.90
CA LEU A 371 -43.00 27.36 -12.99
C LEU A 371 -41.98 28.24 -12.27
N ASP A 372 -40.84 27.69 -11.88
CA ASP A 372 -39.74 28.42 -11.26
C ASP A 372 -38.38 27.87 -11.74
N PRO A 373 -37.80 28.46 -12.81
CA PRO A 373 -36.49 28.07 -13.32
C PRO A 373 -35.32 28.38 -12.39
N SER A 374 -35.54 29.21 -11.36
CA SER A 374 -34.52 29.59 -10.38
C SER A 374 -34.46 28.63 -9.19
N SER A 375 -35.52 27.83 -8.97
CA SER A 375 -35.57 26.85 -7.91
C SER A 375 -34.62 25.67 -8.18
N PRO A 376 -33.70 25.33 -7.25
CA PRO A 376 -32.83 24.16 -7.40
C PRO A 376 -33.61 22.84 -7.27
N TRP A 377 -34.74 22.83 -6.56
CA TRP A 377 -35.46 21.60 -6.22
C TRP A 377 -36.05 20.89 -7.44
N GLY A 378 -36.51 21.62 -8.45
CA GLY A 378 -36.95 21.00 -9.72
C GLY A 378 -35.82 20.23 -10.41
N TYR A 379 -34.59 20.74 -10.37
CA TYR A 379 -33.42 20.07 -10.93
C TYR A 379 -32.96 18.86 -10.09
N GLU A 380 -33.12 18.92 -8.77
CA GLU A 380 -32.83 17.80 -7.85
C GLU A 380 -33.71 16.59 -8.17
N VAL A 381 -35.03 16.76 -8.23
CA VAL A 381 -35.93 15.64 -8.52
C VAL A 381 -35.82 15.16 -9.97
N LYS A 382 -35.50 16.08 -10.90
CA LYS A 382 -35.17 15.73 -12.29
C LYS A 382 -33.92 14.84 -12.37
N HIS A 383 -32.87 15.18 -11.65
CA HIS A 383 -31.67 14.34 -11.54
C HIS A 383 -32.02 12.95 -11.01
N ALA A 384 -32.76 12.86 -9.90
CA ALA A 384 -33.15 11.59 -9.29
C ALA A 384 -34.02 10.72 -10.23
N ALA A 385 -34.96 11.33 -10.96
CA ALA A 385 -35.78 10.65 -11.96
C ALA A 385 -34.95 10.11 -13.14
N LEU A 386 -34.04 10.93 -13.69
CA LEU A 386 -33.16 10.53 -14.78
C LEU A 386 -32.15 9.45 -14.35
N HIS A 387 -31.65 9.53 -13.12
CA HIS A 387 -30.79 8.52 -12.53
C HIS A 387 -31.51 7.16 -12.41
N LYS A 388 -32.73 7.13 -11.82
CA LYS A 388 -33.54 5.90 -11.76
C LYS A 388 -33.91 5.38 -13.17
N ALA A 389 -34.05 6.26 -14.16
CA ALA A 389 -34.27 5.91 -15.56
C ALA A 389 -32.99 5.44 -16.31
N ARG A 390 -31.82 5.40 -15.65
CA ARG A 390 -30.50 5.06 -16.22
C ARG A 390 -30.04 6.00 -17.35
N LYS A 391 -30.53 7.24 -17.36
CA LYS A 391 -30.08 8.30 -18.27
C LYS A 391 -29.04 9.18 -17.55
N TYR A 392 -27.87 8.60 -17.29
CA TYR A 392 -26.89 9.19 -16.38
C TYR A 392 -26.28 10.51 -16.87
N GLU A 393 -26.06 10.67 -18.17
CA GLU A 393 -25.56 11.94 -18.73
C GLU A 393 -26.56 13.08 -18.53
N ASP A 394 -27.83 12.84 -18.84
CA ASP A 394 -28.90 13.82 -18.62
C ASP A 394 -29.06 14.12 -17.11
N ALA A 395 -28.92 13.09 -16.26
CA ALA A 395 -28.96 13.25 -14.80
C ALA A 395 -27.81 14.13 -14.30
N ILE A 396 -26.58 13.92 -14.80
CA ILE A 396 -25.41 14.75 -14.46
C ILE A 396 -25.66 16.21 -14.87
N ASN A 397 -26.16 16.44 -16.09
CA ASN A 397 -26.47 17.80 -16.56
C ASN A 397 -27.52 18.50 -15.69
N ALA A 398 -28.56 17.76 -15.26
CA ALA A 398 -29.57 18.30 -14.33
C ALA A 398 -28.96 18.64 -12.97
N PHE A 399 -28.04 17.83 -12.46
CA PHE A 399 -27.35 18.07 -11.20
C PHE A 399 -26.38 19.25 -11.27
N GLU A 400 -25.63 19.42 -12.35
CA GLU A 400 -24.79 20.60 -12.56
C GLU A 400 -25.63 21.88 -12.63
N ALA A 401 -26.80 21.83 -13.28
CA ALA A 401 -27.74 22.92 -13.27
C ALA A 401 -28.27 23.22 -11.86
N MET A 402 -28.61 22.19 -11.07
CA MET A 402 -29.00 22.33 -9.66
C MET A 402 -27.93 23.08 -8.85
N LEU A 403 -26.68 22.62 -8.88
CA LEU A 403 -25.57 23.24 -8.15
C LEU A 403 -25.36 24.70 -8.58
N SER A 404 -25.45 24.98 -9.88
CA SER A 404 -25.37 26.35 -10.39
C SER A 404 -26.50 27.24 -9.87
N LYS A 405 -27.72 26.72 -9.68
CA LYS A 405 -28.84 27.48 -9.10
C LYS A 405 -28.69 27.69 -7.61
N MET A 406 -28.20 26.69 -6.88
CA MET A 406 -27.93 26.83 -5.43
C MET A 406 -26.88 27.91 -5.16
N ALA A 407 -25.79 27.93 -5.93
CA ALA A 407 -24.75 28.96 -5.81
C ALA A 407 -25.23 30.38 -6.18
N GLN A 408 -26.25 30.50 -7.04
CA GLN A 408 -26.85 31.78 -7.45
C GLN A 408 -28.01 32.22 -6.54
N SER A 409 -28.43 31.39 -5.59
CA SER A 409 -29.57 31.68 -4.72
C SER A 409 -29.28 32.87 -3.82
N PRO A 410 -30.23 33.79 -3.59
CA PRO A 410 -30.08 34.87 -2.60
C PRO A 410 -30.19 34.37 -1.15
N ASP A 411 -30.60 33.12 -0.94
CA ASP A 411 -30.78 32.50 0.36
C ASP A 411 -29.48 31.81 0.84
N PRO A 412 -28.88 32.25 1.97
CA PRO A 412 -27.65 31.66 2.48
C PRO A 412 -27.80 30.19 2.92
N ASP A 413 -28.99 29.76 3.34
CA ASP A 413 -29.22 28.37 3.75
C ASP A 413 -29.17 27.42 2.54
N ILE A 414 -29.63 27.89 1.38
CA ILE A 414 -29.55 27.16 0.10
C ILE A 414 -28.10 27.08 -0.38
N GLN A 415 -27.32 28.17 -0.23
CA GLN A 415 -25.90 28.17 -0.57
C GLN A 415 -25.13 27.18 0.31
N GLN A 416 -25.36 27.21 1.62
CA GLN A 416 -24.71 26.30 2.57
C GLN A 416 -25.06 24.82 2.32
N ARG A 417 -26.31 24.50 1.92
CA ARG A 417 -26.65 23.14 1.46
C ARG A 417 -25.89 22.77 0.18
N GLY A 418 -25.67 23.73 -0.72
CA GLY A 418 -24.88 23.54 -1.94
C GLY A 418 -23.46 23.04 -1.66
N ASP A 419 -22.82 23.57 -0.61
CA ASP A 419 -21.46 23.19 -0.19
C ASP A 419 -21.34 21.74 0.31
N GLN A 420 -22.46 21.08 0.64
CA GLN A 420 -22.48 19.68 1.05
C GLN A 420 -22.42 18.70 -0.14
N TYR A 421 -22.65 19.19 -1.36
CA TYR A 421 -22.66 18.38 -2.57
C TYR A 421 -21.30 18.43 -3.28
N ILE A 422 -20.94 17.31 -3.91
CA ILE A 422 -19.72 17.15 -4.68
C ILE A 422 -20.05 17.35 -6.15
N SER A 423 -19.31 18.24 -6.82
CA SER A 423 -19.52 18.48 -8.23
C SER A 423 -19.16 17.24 -9.08
N PRO A 424 -19.90 16.97 -10.17
CA PRO A 424 -19.56 15.88 -11.10
C PRO A 424 -18.15 15.97 -11.69
N SER A 425 -17.64 17.19 -11.86
CA SER A 425 -16.27 17.43 -12.33
C SER A 425 -15.22 16.95 -11.32
N THR A 426 -15.43 17.16 -10.02
CA THR A 426 -14.57 16.64 -8.95
C THR A 426 -14.57 15.12 -8.95
N THR A 427 -15.75 14.49 -9.00
CA THR A 427 -15.84 13.02 -9.05
C THR A 427 -15.16 12.46 -10.31
N ARG A 428 -15.34 13.10 -11.47
CA ARG A 428 -14.66 12.70 -12.72
C ARG A 428 -13.14 12.86 -12.61
N ALA A 429 -12.64 13.91 -11.96
CA ALA A 429 -11.21 14.11 -11.74
C ALA A 429 -10.61 13.01 -10.86
N VAL A 430 -11.30 12.63 -9.78
CA VAL A 430 -10.90 11.50 -8.91
C VAL A 430 -10.84 10.20 -9.70
N ILE A 431 -11.89 9.87 -10.46
CA ILE A 431 -11.93 8.65 -11.29
C ILE A 431 -10.78 8.66 -12.30
N ARG A 432 -10.55 9.78 -13.00
CA ARG A 432 -9.42 9.92 -13.96
C ARG A 432 -8.07 9.67 -13.30
N ARG A 433 -7.85 10.18 -12.08
CA ARG A 433 -6.61 9.93 -11.33
C ARG A 433 -6.43 8.43 -11.03
N PHE A 434 -7.50 7.72 -10.65
CA PHE A 434 -7.46 6.25 -10.46
C PHE A 434 -7.18 5.49 -11.76
N VAL A 435 -7.82 5.90 -12.86
CA VAL A 435 -7.62 5.31 -14.19
C VAL A 435 -6.16 5.46 -14.62
N GLN A 436 -5.62 6.67 -14.58
CA GLN A 436 -4.23 6.95 -14.95
C GLN A 436 -3.24 6.13 -14.13
N ARG A 437 -3.43 6.05 -12.80
CA ARG A 437 -2.58 5.22 -11.94
C ARG A 437 -2.64 3.73 -12.28
N THR A 438 -3.83 3.23 -12.63
CA THR A 438 -4.02 1.82 -12.97
C THR A 438 -3.35 1.47 -14.29
N ILE A 439 -3.55 2.30 -15.32
CA ILE A 439 -2.99 2.08 -16.67
C ILE A 439 -1.47 2.30 -16.71
N ARG A 440 -0.90 3.19 -15.88
CA ARG A 440 0.56 3.35 -15.76
C ARG A 440 1.28 2.04 -15.43
N ARG A 441 0.61 1.14 -14.68
CA ARG A 441 1.15 -0.16 -14.26
C ARG A 441 0.88 -1.30 -15.26
N SER A 442 0.11 -1.05 -16.33
CA SER A 442 -0.20 -2.05 -17.37
C SER A 442 0.72 -1.90 -18.59
N PRO A 443 0.75 -2.90 -19.50
CA PRO A 443 1.43 -2.78 -20.78
C PRO A 443 1.03 -1.50 -21.54
N ARG A 444 1.99 -0.93 -22.28
CA ARG A 444 1.78 0.32 -23.02
C ARG A 444 0.70 0.17 -24.09
N VAL A 445 0.71 -0.97 -24.78
CA VAL A 445 -0.24 -1.33 -25.82
C VAL A 445 -0.93 -2.64 -25.45
N LEU A 446 -2.26 -2.67 -25.58
CA LEU A 446 -3.08 -3.85 -25.36
C LEU A 446 -4.03 -4.05 -26.54
N ILE A 447 -4.43 -5.29 -26.80
CA ILE A 447 -5.50 -5.61 -27.75
C ILE A 447 -6.84 -5.45 -27.02
N ASN A 448 -7.72 -4.61 -27.55
CA ASN A 448 -9.12 -4.58 -27.14
C ASN A 448 -9.81 -5.84 -27.66
N THR A 449 -10.26 -6.71 -26.77
CA THR A 449 -10.76 -8.04 -27.15
C THR A 449 -12.11 -8.00 -27.85
N LYS A 450 -12.87 -6.91 -27.71
CA LYS A 450 -14.16 -6.73 -28.41
C LYS A 450 -13.95 -6.30 -29.87
N THR A 451 -13.02 -5.38 -30.11
CA THR A 451 -12.78 -4.82 -31.45
C THR A 451 -11.64 -5.52 -32.20
N GLY A 452 -10.73 -6.19 -31.48
CA GLY A 452 -9.50 -6.76 -32.02
C GLY A 452 -8.42 -5.73 -32.35
N ARG A 453 -8.60 -4.45 -32.01
CA ARG A 453 -7.62 -3.38 -32.31
C ARG A 453 -6.61 -3.18 -31.18
N LEU A 454 -5.42 -2.74 -31.52
CA LEU A 454 -4.44 -2.25 -30.55
C LEU A 454 -4.91 -0.92 -29.97
N HIS A 455 -4.77 -0.77 -28.66
CA HIS A 455 -5.05 0.45 -27.91
C HIS A 455 -3.84 0.82 -27.06
N ASP A 456 -3.38 2.05 -27.18
CA ASP A 456 -2.42 2.63 -26.24
C ASP A 456 -3.09 2.98 -24.89
N ARG A 457 -2.32 3.49 -23.94
CA ARG A 457 -2.81 3.89 -22.60
C ARG A 457 -3.87 4.99 -22.65
N THR A 458 -3.79 5.89 -23.63
CA THR A 458 -4.73 7.01 -23.81
C THR A 458 -6.05 6.49 -24.34
N GLU A 459 -6.01 5.67 -25.39
CA GLU A 459 -7.17 5.04 -26.00
C GLU A 459 -7.88 4.07 -25.04
N GLN A 460 -7.12 3.40 -24.16
CA GLN A 460 -7.66 2.62 -23.04
C GLN A 460 -8.46 3.48 -22.06
N ALA A 461 -7.93 4.65 -21.67
CA ALA A 461 -8.62 5.59 -20.79
C ALA A 461 -9.88 6.17 -21.45
N THR A 462 -9.79 6.58 -22.73
CA THR A 462 -10.94 7.08 -23.49
C THR A 462 -12.03 6.03 -23.63
N ALA A 463 -11.66 4.76 -23.87
CA ALA A 463 -12.61 3.66 -23.92
C ALA A 463 -13.36 3.50 -22.59
N PHE A 464 -12.67 3.62 -21.44
CA PHE A 464 -13.32 3.59 -20.13
C PHE A 464 -14.23 4.80 -19.89
N GLU A 465 -13.82 5.99 -20.32
CA GLU A 465 -14.63 7.22 -20.20
C GLU A 465 -15.96 7.16 -20.96
N SER A 466 -16.05 6.31 -21.99
CA SER A 466 -17.28 6.10 -22.76
C SER A 466 -18.26 5.08 -22.14
N LEU A 467 -17.89 4.43 -21.02
CA LEU A 467 -18.73 3.38 -20.45
C LEU A 467 -19.87 3.96 -19.61
N PRO A 468 -21.08 3.36 -19.69
CA PRO A 468 -22.21 3.76 -18.86
C PRO A 468 -21.94 3.72 -17.35
N ILE A 469 -21.05 2.82 -16.90
CA ILE A 469 -20.68 2.69 -15.48
C ILE A 469 -20.00 3.96 -14.95
N LEU A 470 -19.19 4.64 -15.75
CA LEU A 470 -18.55 5.88 -15.31
C LEU A 470 -19.58 6.97 -15.07
N HIS A 471 -20.53 7.11 -16.00
CA HIS A 471 -21.63 8.07 -15.84
C HIS A 471 -22.53 7.72 -14.65
N GLU A 472 -22.77 6.43 -14.38
CA GLU A 472 -23.50 6.00 -13.19
C GLU A 472 -22.76 6.36 -11.90
N LEU A 473 -21.46 6.08 -11.81
CA LEU A 473 -20.65 6.44 -10.63
C LEU A 473 -20.69 7.94 -10.37
N VAL A 474 -20.44 8.75 -11.41
CA VAL A 474 -20.47 10.22 -11.32
C VAL A 474 -21.86 10.71 -10.92
N SER A 475 -22.92 10.12 -11.47
CA SER A 475 -24.30 10.50 -11.13
C SER A 475 -24.72 10.04 -9.72
N SER A 476 -24.09 9.03 -9.13
CA SER A 476 -24.45 8.48 -7.81
C SER A 476 -23.71 9.16 -6.65
N MET A 477 -22.52 9.71 -6.90
CA MET A 477 -21.62 10.27 -5.89
C MET A 477 -21.82 11.77 -5.76
N THR A 478 -23.06 12.18 -5.45
CA THR A 478 -23.48 13.59 -5.36
C THR A 478 -23.15 14.23 -4.02
N THR A 479 -23.04 13.45 -2.95
CA THR A 479 -22.74 13.94 -1.58
C THR A 479 -21.48 13.33 -1.00
N ARG A 480 -21.11 12.11 -1.43
CA ARG A 480 -19.93 11.38 -0.96
C ARG A 480 -19.29 10.61 -2.09
N ILE A 481 -17.96 10.65 -2.15
CA ILE A 481 -17.18 9.81 -3.07
C ILE A 481 -16.96 8.43 -2.45
N ASP A 482 -17.43 7.39 -3.12
CA ASP A 482 -17.16 5.99 -2.74
C ASP A 482 -15.88 5.50 -3.44
N TYR A 483 -14.76 5.75 -2.76
CA TYR A 483 -13.42 5.36 -3.23
C TYR A 483 -13.27 3.84 -3.41
N VAL A 484 -13.93 3.04 -2.58
CA VAL A 484 -13.85 1.57 -2.63
C VAL A 484 -14.51 1.07 -3.92
N ARG A 485 -15.69 1.59 -4.23
CA ARG A 485 -16.41 1.27 -5.47
C ARG A 485 -15.65 1.74 -6.69
N ILE A 486 -15.17 2.99 -6.74
CA ILE A 486 -14.35 3.48 -7.87
C ILE A 486 -13.16 2.56 -8.12
N LYS A 487 -12.39 2.26 -7.06
CA LYS A 487 -11.20 1.42 -7.16
C LYS A 487 -11.54 0.02 -7.67
N ARG A 488 -12.65 -0.57 -7.23
CA ARG A 488 -13.11 -1.88 -7.69
C ARG A 488 -13.46 -1.86 -9.17
N GLU A 489 -14.32 -0.93 -9.62
CA GLU A 489 -14.79 -0.87 -11.01
C GLU A 489 -13.64 -0.56 -11.98
N VAL A 490 -12.78 0.40 -11.65
CA VAL A 490 -11.60 0.75 -12.45
C VAL A 490 -10.67 -0.47 -12.57
N ARG A 491 -10.32 -1.10 -11.44
CA ARG A 491 -9.44 -2.28 -11.47
C ARG A 491 -10.03 -3.41 -12.28
N GLN A 492 -11.32 -3.70 -12.12
CA GLN A 492 -12.00 -4.77 -12.85
C GLN A 492 -11.96 -4.54 -14.36
N TYR A 493 -12.17 -3.30 -14.81
CA TYR A 493 -12.16 -2.98 -16.24
C TYR A 493 -10.76 -3.12 -16.88
N PHE A 494 -9.71 -2.67 -16.20
CA PHE A 494 -8.33 -2.68 -16.71
C PHE A 494 -7.57 -4.00 -16.47
N ARG A 495 -8.26 -5.05 -15.98
CA ARG A 495 -7.68 -6.41 -15.95
C ARG A 495 -7.34 -6.85 -17.38
N TYR A 496 -6.12 -7.33 -17.55
CA TYR A 496 -5.63 -7.85 -18.83
C TYR A 496 -5.10 -9.27 -18.70
N VAL A 497 -5.16 -10.00 -19.81
CA VAL A 497 -4.68 -11.39 -19.92
C VAL A 497 -3.49 -11.45 -20.86
N MET A 498 -2.44 -12.16 -20.47
CA MET A 498 -1.22 -12.30 -21.27
C MET A 498 -1.16 -13.67 -21.94
N LEU A 499 -0.71 -13.70 -23.20
CA LEU A 499 -0.38 -14.92 -23.92
C LEU A 499 1.11 -15.25 -23.73
N SER A 500 1.39 -16.48 -23.28
CA SER A 500 2.74 -17.06 -23.33
C SER A 500 2.76 -18.30 -24.23
N HIS A 501 3.68 -18.31 -25.18
CA HIS A 501 3.90 -19.42 -26.10
C HIS A 501 5.33 -19.48 -26.58
N LYS A 502 5.69 -20.56 -27.28
CA LYS A 502 6.92 -20.60 -28.07
C LYS A 502 6.70 -19.92 -29.40
N LEU A 503 7.57 -18.98 -29.78
CA LEU A 503 7.48 -18.26 -31.05
C LEU A 503 7.48 -19.23 -32.24
N GLU A 504 6.53 -19.02 -33.15
CA GLU A 504 6.41 -19.72 -34.43
C GLU A 504 6.77 -18.80 -35.60
N ASP A 505 7.08 -19.39 -36.76
CA ASP A 505 7.32 -18.61 -37.99
C ASP A 505 6.01 -17.94 -38.46
N ASN A 506 6.10 -16.70 -38.94
CA ASN A 506 4.96 -15.90 -39.44
C ASN A 506 3.91 -15.55 -38.37
N GLU A 507 4.31 -15.29 -37.12
CA GLU A 507 3.38 -14.69 -36.16
C GLU A 507 3.04 -13.23 -36.50
N PRO A 508 1.80 -12.77 -36.20
CA PRO A 508 1.42 -11.38 -36.42
C PRO A 508 2.36 -10.43 -35.67
N LEU A 509 2.99 -9.52 -36.43
CA LEU A 509 3.84 -8.47 -35.87
C LEU A 509 3.04 -7.19 -35.65
N PHE A 510 3.56 -6.32 -34.79
CA PHE A 510 2.94 -5.03 -34.47
C PHE A 510 2.54 -4.23 -35.74
N GLU A 511 3.43 -4.15 -36.73
CA GLU A 511 3.20 -3.38 -37.97
C GLU A 511 2.04 -3.90 -38.83
N GLN A 512 1.69 -5.17 -38.68
CA GLN A 512 0.58 -5.78 -39.41
C GLN A 512 -0.75 -5.51 -38.69
N VAL A 513 -0.72 -5.30 -37.38
CA VAL A 513 -1.92 -5.25 -36.50
C VAL A 513 -2.23 -3.82 -36.03
N ILE A 514 -1.31 -2.87 -36.17
CA ILE A 514 -1.56 -1.47 -35.79
C ILE A 514 -2.69 -0.81 -36.60
N HIS A 515 -2.87 -1.19 -37.86
CA HIS A 515 -3.89 -0.58 -38.75
C HIS A 515 -5.07 -1.49 -39.06
N ILE A 516 -5.04 -2.75 -38.61
CA ILE A 516 -6.04 -3.78 -38.96
C ILE A 516 -6.42 -4.51 -37.68
N ALA A 517 -7.71 -4.80 -37.47
CA ALA A 517 -8.11 -5.59 -36.31
C ALA A 517 -7.59 -7.04 -36.43
N VAL A 518 -7.20 -7.63 -35.30
CA VAL A 518 -6.77 -9.04 -35.23
C VAL A 518 -7.76 -9.99 -35.90
N TYR A 519 -9.07 -9.69 -35.80
CA TYR A 519 -10.14 -10.50 -36.39
C TYR A 519 -10.25 -10.39 -37.91
N ASP A 520 -9.65 -9.37 -38.52
CA ASP A 520 -9.66 -9.13 -39.97
C ASP A 520 -8.36 -9.60 -40.65
N LEU A 521 -7.43 -10.19 -39.88
CA LEU A 521 -6.22 -10.79 -40.43
C LEU A 521 -6.55 -11.98 -41.34
N GLU A 522 -5.76 -12.15 -42.41
CA GLU A 522 -5.90 -13.27 -43.34
C GLU A 522 -5.77 -14.62 -42.63
N ASN A 523 -6.48 -15.64 -43.11
CA ASN A 523 -6.47 -16.95 -42.49
C ASN A 523 -5.08 -17.59 -42.58
N SER A 524 -4.44 -17.75 -41.43
CA SER A 524 -3.20 -18.50 -41.26
C SER A 524 -3.20 -19.16 -39.88
N PRO A 525 -2.50 -20.29 -39.66
CA PRO A 525 -2.52 -20.96 -38.36
C PRO A 525 -2.05 -20.09 -37.19
N THR A 526 -1.10 -19.17 -37.44
CA THR A 526 -0.58 -18.24 -36.42
C THR A 526 -1.51 -17.06 -36.19
N HIS A 527 -2.25 -16.61 -37.21
CA HIS A 527 -3.30 -15.59 -37.06
C HIS A 527 -4.51 -16.18 -36.32
N ASP A 528 -4.93 -17.39 -36.68
CA ASP A 528 -6.01 -18.14 -36.01
C ASP A 528 -5.70 -18.35 -34.53
N LYS A 529 -4.42 -18.61 -34.20
CA LYS A 529 -3.93 -18.66 -32.81
C LYS A 529 -4.22 -17.36 -32.06
N LEU A 530 -3.79 -16.21 -32.59
CA LEU A 530 -4.01 -14.91 -31.95
C LEU A 530 -5.50 -14.54 -31.87
N GLN A 531 -6.27 -14.81 -32.93
CA GLN A 531 -7.71 -14.57 -32.96
C GLN A 531 -8.45 -15.43 -31.92
N THR A 532 -8.09 -16.70 -31.80
CA THR A 532 -8.70 -17.63 -30.83
C THR A 532 -8.35 -17.25 -29.41
N PHE A 533 -7.10 -16.84 -29.15
CA PHE A 533 -6.70 -16.24 -27.88
C PHE A 533 -7.59 -15.05 -27.52
N CYS A 534 -7.74 -14.06 -28.41
CA CYS A 534 -8.59 -12.89 -28.15
C CYS A 534 -10.05 -13.25 -27.89
N LYS A 535 -10.60 -14.26 -28.60
CA LYS A 535 -11.96 -14.78 -28.37
C LYS A 535 -12.09 -15.39 -26.97
N ILE A 536 -11.15 -16.25 -26.56
CA ILE A 536 -11.16 -16.87 -25.22
C ILE A 536 -11.09 -15.80 -24.13
N VAL A 537 -10.22 -14.80 -24.29
CA VAL A 537 -10.09 -13.71 -23.31
C VAL A 537 -11.38 -12.88 -23.22
N ARG A 538 -11.98 -12.55 -24.36
CA ARG A 538 -13.27 -11.85 -24.43
C ARG A 538 -14.39 -12.64 -23.74
N ASP A 539 -14.50 -13.92 -24.06
CA ASP A 539 -15.58 -14.79 -23.57
C ASP A 539 -15.38 -15.07 -22.06
N GLY A 540 -14.15 -14.99 -21.55
CA GLY A 540 -13.81 -14.95 -20.12
C GLY A 540 -14.13 -13.63 -19.41
N GLY A 541 -14.68 -12.62 -20.11
CA GLY A 541 -15.12 -11.35 -19.53
C GLY A 541 -14.02 -10.27 -19.42
N PHE A 542 -12.85 -10.49 -20.03
CA PHE A 542 -11.75 -9.52 -20.01
C PHE A 542 -11.76 -8.64 -21.27
N ASN A 543 -11.58 -7.33 -21.09
CA ASN A 543 -11.57 -6.36 -22.20
C ASN A 543 -10.20 -6.27 -22.89
N TRP A 544 -9.13 -6.72 -22.23
CA TRP A 544 -7.76 -6.44 -22.65
C TRP A 544 -6.93 -7.73 -22.74
N ALA A 545 -6.23 -7.89 -23.85
CA ALA A 545 -5.32 -9.00 -24.09
C ALA A 545 -3.94 -8.48 -24.50
N TRP A 546 -2.89 -9.23 -24.19
CA TRP A 546 -1.52 -8.88 -24.53
C TRP A 546 -0.77 -10.06 -25.16
N SER A 547 -0.04 -9.79 -26.24
CA SER A 547 0.88 -10.73 -26.89
C SER A 547 2.17 -10.02 -27.25
N TYR A 548 3.31 -10.60 -26.91
CA TYR A 548 4.63 -9.99 -27.15
C TYR A 548 4.96 -9.80 -28.64
N THR A 549 4.29 -10.51 -29.55
CA THR A 549 4.54 -10.41 -31.00
C THR A 549 3.96 -9.15 -31.63
N CYS A 550 2.80 -8.71 -31.16
CA CYS A 550 2.04 -7.61 -31.78
C CYS A 550 1.70 -6.46 -30.83
N CYS A 551 1.99 -6.57 -29.53
CA CYS A 551 1.84 -5.48 -28.56
C CYS A 551 3.16 -4.76 -28.24
N ILE A 552 4.24 -5.09 -28.95
CA ILE A 552 5.57 -4.49 -28.79
C ILE A 552 6.04 -4.03 -30.17
N HIS A 553 6.46 -2.77 -30.29
CA HIS A 553 7.04 -2.28 -31.53
C HIS A 553 8.53 -2.66 -31.59
N GLN A 554 8.80 -3.90 -32.00
CA GLN A 554 10.15 -4.51 -31.95
C GLN A 554 11.21 -3.76 -32.78
N SER A 555 10.79 -2.96 -33.77
CA SER A 555 11.62 -2.07 -34.59
C SER A 555 12.12 -0.83 -33.83
N ASP A 556 11.45 -0.44 -32.75
CA ASP A 556 11.90 0.64 -31.85
C ASP A 556 12.68 0.05 -30.68
N HIS A 557 14.00 0.28 -30.69
CA HIS A 557 14.90 -0.18 -29.64
C HIS A 557 14.55 0.37 -28.25
N SER A 558 13.99 1.59 -28.16
CA SER A 558 13.59 2.18 -26.88
C SER A 558 12.38 1.43 -26.31
N ASP A 559 11.34 1.22 -27.13
CA ASP A 559 10.12 0.51 -26.72
C ASP A 559 10.39 -0.96 -26.38
N LEU A 560 11.23 -1.61 -27.19
CA LEU A 560 11.64 -2.99 -26.94
C LEU A 560 12.39 -3.12 -25.61
N GLN A 561 13.33 -2.23 -25.33
CA GLN A 561 14.13 -2.30 -24.11
C GLN A 561 13.31 -1.98 -22.86
N GLU A 562 12.49 -0.92 -22.89
CA GLU A 562 11.57 -0.58 -21.80
C GLU A 562 10.60 -1.74 -21.54
N THR A 563 10.03 -2.33 -22.60
CA THR A 563 9.09 -3.43 -22.48
C THR A 563 9.74 -4.67 -21.88
N LEU A 564 10.92 -5.09 -22.34
CA LEU A 564 11.57 -6.30 -21.82
C LEU A 564 11.86 -6.19 -20.31
N VAL A 565 12.21 -4.99 -19.84
CA VAL A 565 12.43 -4.70 -18.43
C VAL A 565 11.11 -4.68 -17.64
N ALA A 566 10.07 -4.04 -18.18
CA ALA A 566 8.77 -3.90 -17.50
C ALA A 566 7.90 -5.16 -17.56
N MET A 567 8.16 -6.07 -18.51
CA MET A 567 7.33 -7.25 -18.80
C MET A 567 7.07 -8.10 -17.56
N ILE A 568 8.03 -8.21 -16.64
CA ILE A 568 7.86 -8.99 -15.40
C ILE A 568 6.86 -8.34 -14.46
N LYS A 569 6.94 -7.02 -14.29
CA LYS A 569 5.95 -6.25 -13.51
C LYS A 569 4.56 -6.44 -14.12
N TRP A 570 4.47 -6.56 -15.45
CA TRP A 570 3.20 -6.85 -16.12
C TRP A 570 2.72 -8.30 -15.92
N ILE A 571 3.60 -9.30 -15.95
CA ILE A 571 3.21 -10.69 -15.62
C ILE A 571 2.68 -10.78 -14.18
N GLN A 572 3.28 -10.06 -13.23
CA GLN A 572 2.77 -10.01 -11.85
C GLN A 572 1.44 -9.27 -11.72
N GLY A 573 1.23 -8.26 -12.56
CA GLY A 573 0.02 -7.43 -12.60
C GLY A 573 -1.12 -8.01 -13.44
N CYS A 574 -0.86 -8.99 -14.30
CA CYS A 574 -1.88 -9.58 -15.14
C CYS A 574 -2.92 -10.35 -14.32
N ALA A 575 -4.15 -10.36 -14.82
CA ALA A 575 -5.24 -11.07 -14.17
C ALA A 575 -5.15 -12.59 -14.37
N LEU A 576 -4.60 -12.99 -15.51
CA LEU A 576 -4.43 -14.38 -15.93
C LEU A 576 -3.32 -14.44 -16.98
N MET A 577 -2.49 -15.47 -16.92
CA MET A 577 -1.60 -15.83 -18.01
C MET A 577 -2.10 -17.11 -18.69
N ILE A 578 -2.34 -17.02 -20.00
CA ILE A 578 -2.71 -18.17 -20.83
C ILE A 578 -1.44 -18.71 -21.49
N VAL A 579 -1.16 -19.98 -21.26
CA VAL A 579 -0.02 -20.70 -21.83
C VAL A 579 -0.50 -21.61 -22.95
N PHE A 580 -0.06 -21.34 -24.18
CA PHE A 580 -0.37 -22.18 -25.34
C PHE A 580 0.69 -23.27 -25.54
N LEU A 581 0.29 -24.53 -25.35
CA LEU A 581 1.16 -25.71 -25.38
C LEU A 581 1.21 -26.33 -26.79
N ARG A 582 2.04 -25.75 -27.66
CA ARG A 582 2.29 -26.29 -29.00
C ARG A 582 2.74 -27.76 -28.94
N GLY A 583 2.12 -28.62 -29.77
CA GLY A 583 2.42 -30.04 -29.85
C GLY A 583 1.78 -30.92 -28.75
N VAL A 584 1.03 -30.33 -27.81
CA VAL A 584 0.20 -31.06 -26.85
C VAL A 584 -1.23 -31.04 -27.36
N ARG A 585 -1.84 -32.22 -27.58
CA ARG A 585 -3.23 -32.35 -28.05
C ARG A 585 -4.19 -32.64 -26.90
N SER A 586 -5.48 -32.35 -27.06
CA SER A 586 -6.55 -32.72 -26.11
C SER A 586 -6.59 -34.21 -25.71
N SER A 587 -6.15 -35.11 -26.60
CA SER A 587 -6.03 -36.56 -26.33
C SER A 587 -4.81 -36.96 -25.50
N SER A 588 -3.94 -36.01 -25.14
CA SER A 588 -2.72 -36.29 -24.38
C SER A 588 -3.04 -36.59 -22.92
N LEU A 589 -2.40 -37.63 -22.38
CA LEU A 589 -2.50 -37.99 -20.96
C LEU A 589 -1.66 -37.05 -20.08
N ALA A 590 -1.95 -37.08 -18.77
CA ALA A 590 -1.12 -36.43 -17.77
C ALA A 590 0.37 -36.81 -17.94
N GLY A 591 1.25 -35.82 -17.77
CA GLY A 591 2.68 -35.86 -18.05
C GLY A 591 3.09 -35.16 -19.35
N ALA A 592 2.13 -34.72 -20.17
CA ALA A 592 2.43 -34.04 -21.43
C ALA A 592 2.94 -32.60 -21.22
N LEU A 593 2.48 -31.91 -20.16
CA LEU A 593 3.01 -30.59 -19.79
C LEU A 593 4.50 -30.68 -19.48
N VAL A 594 4.94 -31.68 -18.72
CA VAL A 594 6.37 -31.86 -18.39
C VAL A 594 7.27 -31.98 -19.61
N ARG A 595 6.78 -32.65 -20.66
CA ARG A 595 7.51 -32.84 -21.93
C ARG A 595 7.29 -31.71 -22.93
N SER A 596 6.48 -30.71 -22.59
CA SER A 596 6.20 -29.59 -23.47
C SER A 596 7.45 -28.78 -23.75
N ILE A 597 7.61 -28.37 -25.01
CA ILE A 597 8.69 -27.48 -25.45
C ILE A 597 8.60 -26.12 -24.75
N TRP A 598 7.41 -25.72 -24.30
CA TRP A 598 7.26 -24.50 -23.52
C TRP A 598 8.10 -24.55 -22.22
N ASN A 599 8.13 -25.69 -21.53
CA ASN A 599 8.84 -25.87 -20.26
C ASN A 599 10.38 -25.91 -20.40
N THR A 600 10.89 -26.08 -21.62
CA THR A 600 12.34 -26.08 -21.86
C THR A 600 12.91 -24.67 -22.03
N ARG A 601 12.07 -23.64 -22.14
CA ARG A 601 12.49 -22.23 -22.29
C ARG A 601 13.14 -21.69 -21.03
N ALA A 602 14.18 -20.87 -21.18
CA ALA A 602 14.78 -20.09 -20.10
C ALA A 602 13.75 -19.24 -19.33
N TRP A 603 12.82 -18.63 -20.06
CA TRP A 603 11.83 -17.70 -19.52
C TRP A 603 10.67 -18.37 -18.75
N ALA A 604 10.46 -19.69 -18.91
CA ALA A 604 9.30 -20.38 -18.34
C ALA A 604 9.25 -20.36 -16.80
N LEU A 605 10.41 -20.40 -16.13
CA LEU A 605 10.46 -20.40 -14.66
C LEU A 605 9.95 -19.08 -14.07
N GLN A 606 10.37 -17.94 -14.63
CA GLN A 606 9.94 -16.64 -14.14
C GLN A 606 8.43 -16.45 -14.39
N GLU A 607 7.91 -16.97 -15.50
CA GLU A 607 6.49 -16.94 -15.83
C GLU A 607 5.67 -17.74 -14.82
N TYR A 608 6.17 -18.91 -14.38
CA TYR A 608 5.55 -19.67 -13.29
C TYR A 608 5.56 -18.94 -11.95
N ILE A 609 6.65 -18.27 -11.60
CA ILE A 609 6.80 -17.63 -10.28
C ILE A 609 6.05 -16.29 -10.24
N ALA A 610 6.07 -15.53 -11.33
CA ALA A 610 5.51 -14.18 -11.38
C ALA A 610 3.98 -14.17 -11.54
N ALA A 611 3.41 -15.06 -12.35
CA ALA A 611 1.98 -15.04 -12.61
C ALA A 611 1.17 -15.59 -11.43
N LYS A 612 0.16 -14.82 -11.01
CA LYS A 612 -0.75 -15.21 -9.92
C LYS A 612 -1.65 -16.39 -10.32
N ALA A 613 -2.21 -16.33 -11.53
CA ALA A 613 -3.05 -17.36 -12.10
C ALA A 613 -2.55 -17.77 -13.49
N ILE A 614 -2.58 -19.07 -13.78
CA ILE A 614 -2.16 -19.62 -15.07
C ILE A 614 -3.21 -20.59 -15.58
N GLN A 615 -3.51 -20.53 -16.88
CA GLN A 615 -4.28 -21.56 -17.58
C GLN A 615 -3.49 -22.09 -18.76
N PHE A 616 -3.42 -23.41 -18.89
CA PHE A 616 -2.78 -24.09 -20.01
C PHE A 616 -3.81 -24.51 -21.05
N TYR A 617 -3.53 -24.24 -22.31
CA TYR A 617 -4.33 -24.66 -23.45
C TYR A 617 -3.49 -25.55 -24.36
N THR A 618 -4.11 -26.61 -24.88
CA THR A 618 -3.53 -27.48 -25.90
C THR A 618 -3.47 -26.78 -27.26
N GLU A 619 -2.81 -27.41 -28.23
CA GLU A 619 -2.68 -26.91 -29.60
C GLU A 619 -4.04 -26.69 -30.30
N ASP A 620 -5.07 -27.43 -29.90
CA ASP A 620 -6.46 -27.31 -30.35
C ASP A 620 -7.32 -26.36 -29.48
N TRP A 621 -6.69 -25.54 -28.63
CA TRP A 621 -7.36 -24.57 -27.74
C TRP A 621 -8.37 -25.21 -26.77
N THR A 622 -8.16 -26.47 -26.41
CA THR A 622 -8.87 -27.09 -25.28
C THR A 622 -8.09 -26.83 -23.98
N PRO A 623 -8.74 -26.56 -22.85
CA PRO A 623 -8.04 -26.48 -21.58
C PRO A 623 -7.30 -27.79 -21.29
N TYR A 624 -6.04 -27.70 -20.85
CA TYR A 624 -5.22 -28.86 -20.57
C TYR A 624 -5.92 -29.81 -19.58
N LEU A 625 -5.90 -31.12 -19.88
CA LEU A 625 -6.65 -32.16 -19.16
C LEU A 625 -8.18 -31.93 -19.08
N ASN A 626 -8.74 -31.08 -19.95
CA ASN A 626 -10.14 -30.63 -19.90
C ASN A 626 -10.52 -29.97 -18.57
N LEU A 627 -9.55 -29.27 -17.94
CA LEU A 627 -9.76 -28.57 -16.67
C LEU A 627 -10.25 -27.14 -16.91
N TYR A 628 -11.48 -26.85 -16.49
CA TYR A 628 -12.10 -25.52 -16.59
C TYR A 628 -11.96 -24.69 -15.29
N LEU A 629 -10.82 -24.84 -14.61
CA LEU A 629 -10.49 -24.07 -13.41
C LEU A 629 -10.03 -22.66 -13.78
N ALA A 630 -10.33 -21.66 -12.93
CA ALA A 630 -9.84 -20.30 -13.10
C ALA A 630 -8.30 -20.22 -13.04
N ASN A 631 -7.69 -21.09 -12.23
CA ASN A 631 -6.25 -21.19 -12.08
C ASN A 631 -5.82 -22.67 -12.07
N HIS A 632 -5.06 -23.10 -13.06
CA HIS A 632 -4.56 -24.47 -13.15
C HIS A 632 -3.51 -24.80 -12.09
N LYS A 633 -2.93 -23.79 -11.40
CA LYS A 633 -2.05 -24.04 -10.25
C LYS A 633 -2.78 -24.69 -9.06
N GLU A 634 -4.10 -24.58 -9.00
CA GLU A 634 -4.94 -25.20 -7.96
C GLU A 634 -5.23 -26.68 -8.23
N SER A 635 -4.97 -27.18 -9.45
CA SER A 635 -5.10 -28.60 -9.76
C SER A 635 -3.90 -29.39 -9.21
N PRO A 636 -4.15 -30.41 -8.37
CA PRO A 636 -3.08 -31.30 -7.86
C PRO A 636 -2.29 -31.99 -8.99
N GLU A 637 -2.96 -32.34 -10.09
CA GLU A 637 -2.34 -32.99 -11.24
C GLU A 637 -1.37 -32.02 -11.93
N VAL A 638 -1.84 -30.81 -12.24
CA VAL A 638 -1.05 -29.81 -12.96
C VAL A 638 0.10 -29.29 -12.10
N ILE A 639 -0.13 -29.00 -10.81
CA ILE A 639 0.95 -28.52 -9.93
C ILE A 639 2.03 -29.60 -9.74
N SER A 640 1.66 -30.89 -9.70
CA SER A 640 2.62 -32.00 -9.68
C SER A 640 3.40 -32.12 -10.99
N GLU A 641 2.77 -31.84 -12.14
CA GLU A 641 3.50 -31.73 -13.41
C GLU A 641 4.48 -30.56 -13.40
N MET A 642 4.06 -29.39 -12.92
CA MET A 642 4.90 -28.20 -12.82
C MET A 642 6.10 -28.46 -11.90
N GLU A 643 5.90 -29.12 -10.76
CA GLU A 643 6.97 -29.52 -9.85
C GLU A 643 7.98 -30.45 -10.56
N ARG A 644 7.50 -31.48 -11.26
CA ARG A 644 8.38 -32.38 -12.03
C ARG A 644 9.10 -31.68 -13.19
N ALA A 645 8.46 -30.69 -13.82
CA ALA A 645 9.03 -29.94 -14.94
C ALA A 645 10.09 -28.93 -14.49
N THR A 646 10.00 -28.42 -13.27
CA THR A 646 10.83 -27.32 -12.77
C THR A 646 11.82 -27.74 -11.68
N GLY A 647 11.55 -28.83 -10.97
CA GLY A 647 12.26 -29.20 -9.73
C GLY A 647 11.94 -28.29 -8.54
N VAL A 648 10.89 -27.47 -8.64
CA VAL A 648 10.40 -26.55 -7.61
C VAL A 648 9.20 -27.19 -6.92
N SER A 649 9.18 -27.27 -5.59
CA SER A 649 8.04 -27.84 -4.87
C SER A 649 6.74 -27.06 -5.13
N ALA A 650 5.59 -27.72 -5.06
CA ALA A 650 4.28 -27.08 -5.21
C ALA A 650 4.11 -25.86 -4.29
N ASP A 651 4.51 -25.98 -3.02
CA ASP A 651 4.44 -24.88 -2.04
C ASP A 651 5.26 -23.67 -2.50
N GLN A 652 6.43 -23.89 -3.09
CA GLN A 652 7.27 -22.83 -3.62
C GLN A 652 6.71 -22.22 -4.91
N LEU A 653 6.11 -22.99 -5.81
CA LEU A 653 5.45 -22.43 -7.01
C LEU A 653 4.25 -21.53 -6.65
N MET A 654 3.66 -21.74 -5.47
CA MET A 654 2.56 -20.94 -4.94
C MET A 654 3.02 -19.75 -4.09
N SER A 655 4.09 -19.91 -3.29
CA SER A 655 4.56 -18.90 -2.33
C SER A 655 5.73 -18.06 -2.81
N LEU A 656 6.62 -18.59 -3.65
CA LEU A 656 7.79 -17.87 -4.13
C LEU A 656 7.33 -16.67 -4.97
N ARG A 657 7.92 -15.51 -4.70
CA ARG A 657 7.72 -14.30 -5.48
C ARG A 657 9.07 -13.85 -6.07
N PRO A 658 9.06 -13.18 -7.22
CA PRO A 658 10.25 -12.51 -7.73
C PRO A 658 10.82 -11.53 -6.70
N GLY A 659 12.14 -11.40 -6.66
CA GLY A 659 12.83 -10.47 -5.75
C GLY A 659 14.17 -10.99 -5.24
N LEU A 660 14.83 -10.22 -4.38
CA LEU A 660 16.20 -10.48 -3.88
C LEU A 660 16.26 -11.42 -2.66
N THR A 661 15.19 -12.17 -2.41
CA THR A 661 15.12 -13.17 -1.34
C THR A 661 15.44 -14.57 -1.88
N SER A 662 16.05 -15.44 -1.06
CA SER A 662 16.38 -16.82 -1.42
C SER A 662 17.19 -16.93 -2.73
N ILE A 663 18.19 -16.05 -2.91
CA ILE A 663 18.88 -15.87 -4.19
C ILE A 663 19.52 -17.16 -4.67
N ARG A 664 20.25 -17.84 -3.79
CA ARG A 664 20.93 -19.09 -4.11
C ARG A 664 19.97 -20.17 -4.61
N GLU A 665 18.79 -20.26 -3.98
CA GLU A 665 17.78 -21.21 -4.37
C GLU A 665 17.20 -20.87 -5.75
N LYS A 666 16.85 -19.61 -5.99
CA LYS A 666 16.40 -19.12 -7.30
C LYS A 666 17.42 -19.41 -8.41
N LEU A 667 18.71 -19.22 -8.15
CA LEU A 667 19.79 -19.57 -9.09
C LEU A 667 19.86 -21.07 -9.36
N ARG A 668 19.72 -21.91 -8.32
CA ARG A 668 19.66 -23.38 -8.47
C ARG A 668 18.49 -23.77 -9.38
N LEU A 669 17.31 -23.18 -9.16
CA LEU A 669 16.10 -23.48 -9.94
C LEU A 669 16.24 -23.04 -11.40
N ALA A 670 16.91 -21.91 -11.67
CA ALA A 670 17.18 -21.44 -13.02
C ALA A 670 18.29 -22.24 -13.75
N SER A 671 19.16 -22.93 -13.00
CA SER A 671 20.38 -23.57 -13.55
C SER A 671 20.14 -24.73 -14.53
N THR A 672 18.95 -25.32 -14.55
CA THR A 672 18.60 -26.47 -15.40
C THR A 672 18.00 -26.07 -16.75
N ARG A 673 17.84 -24.77 -17.00
CA ARG A 673 17.12 -24.25 -18.18
C ARG A 673 18.01 -24.18 -19.42
N GLN A 674 17.36 -24.26 -20.58
CA GLN A 674 18.00 -24.11 -21.89
C GLN A 674 17.72 -22.72 -22.46
N THR A 675 18.73 -22.12 -23.05
CA THR A 675 18.66 -20.79 -23.66
C THR A 675 18.93 -20.91 -25.16
N THR A 676 18.19 -20.15 -25.97
CA THR A 676 18.44 -20.10 -27.42
C THR A 676 19.55 -19.10 -27.73
N LEU A 677 19.47 -17.91 -27.11
CA LEU A 677 20.55 -16.93 -27.08
C LEU A 677 21.42 -17.17 -25.85
N VAL A 678 22.72 -16.89 -25.94
CA VAL A 678 23.62 -17.10 -24.80
C VAL A 678 23.33 -16.09 -23.69
N GLU A 679 22.87 -14.91 -24.06
CA GLU A 679 22.54 -13.80 -23.16
C GLU A 679 21.33 -14.08 -22.28
N ASP A 680 20.39 -14.89 -22.77
CA ASP A 680 19.19 -15.29 -22.01
C ASP A 680 19.54 -16.08 -20.74
N ALA A 681 20.75 -16.64 -20.64
CA ALA A 681 21.25 -17.26 -19.42
C ALA A 681 21.34 -16.25 -18.26
N GLY A 682 21.61 -14.98 -18.57
CA GLY A 682 21.58 -13.86 -17.62
C GLY A 682 20.20 -13.20 -17.58
N TYR A 683 19.64 -12.80 -18.73
CA TYR A 683 18.45 -11.94 -18.74
C TYR A 683 17.16 -12.60 -18.28
N SER A 684 17.03 -13.91 -18.43
CA SER A 684 15.89 -14.64 -17.83
C SER A 684 15.88 -14.58 -16.29
N LEU A 685 16.98 -14.16 -15.66
CA LEU A 685 17.08 -13.98 -14.21
C LEU A 685 16.57 -12.62 -13.74
N LEU A 686 16.52 -11.60 -14.62
CA LEU A 686 16.03 -10.26 -14.26
C LEU A 686 14.64 -10.36 -13.61
N GLY A 687 13.77 -11.18 -14.21
CA GLY A 687 12.43 -11.40 -13.70
C GLY A 687 12.30 -12.31 -12.51
N ILE A 688 13.30 -13.14 -12.23
CA ILE A 688 13.33 -13.97 -11.03
C ILE A 688 13.76 -13.12 -9.82
N PHE A 689 14.61 -12.12 -10.05
CA PHE A 689 15.16 -11.24 -9.02
C PHE A 689 14.48 -9.87 -8.93
N SER A 690 13.46 -9.59 -9.75
CA SER A 690 12.79 -8.28 -9.85
C SER A 690 13.77 -7.13 -10.13
N VAL A 691 14.76 -7.36 -10.98
CA VAL A 691 15.72 -6.33 -11.39
C VAL A 691 15.14 -5.56 -12.58
N THR A 692 14.91 -4.26 -12.41
CA THR A 692 14.34 -3.40 -13.46
C THR A 692 15.24 -2.25 -13.90
N ASP A 693 16.36 -2.03 -13.23
CA ASP A 693 17.29 -0.94 -13.48
C ASP A 693 18.49 -1.39 -14.36
N LEU A 694 18.51 -2.65 -14.79
CA LEU A 694 19.59 -3.21 -15.59
C LEU A 694 19.22 -3.33 -17.08
N PRO A 695 19.89 -2.60 -18.00
CA PRO A 695 19.56 -2.65 -19.43
C PRO A 695 19.94 -4.01 -20.04
N ILE A 696 19.21 -4.42 -21.08
CA ILE A 696 19.46 -5.65 -21.86
C ILE A 696 20.31 -5.29 -23.08
N ILE A 697 21.43 -5.98 -23.26
CA ILE A 697 22.46 -5.75 -24.29
C ILE A 697 22.72 -7.06 -25.04
N TYR A 698 21.91 -7.35 -26.04
CA TYR A 698 22.18 -8.49 -26.93
C TYR A 698 23.47 -8.27 -27.72
N GLY A 699 24.36 -9.27 -27.74
CA GLY A 699 25.70 -9.18 -28.31
C GLY A 699 26.83 -9.14 -27.27
N GLU A 700 26.53 -8.96 -25.97
CA GLU A 700 27.55 -9.07 -24.90
C GLU A 700 27.93 -10.53 -24.57
N GLY A 701 27.24 -11.50 -25.16
CA GLY A 701 27.57 -12.91 -25.04
C GLY A 701 27.42 -13.44 -23.61
N LYS A 702 28.40 -14.24 -23.17
CA LYS A 702 28.39 -14.89 -21.84
C LYS A 702 28.54 -13.92 -20.67
N ASP A 703 29.01 -12.69 -20.91
CA ASP A 703 29.21 -11.70 -19.85
C ASP A 703 27.88 -11.17 -19.27
N SER A 704 26.77 -11.34 -19.99
CA SER A 704 25.41 -11.06 -19.53
C SER A 704 25.10 -11.68 -18.16
N LEU A 705 25.43 -12.96 -17.96
CA LEU A 705 25.23 -13.65 -16.69
C LEU A 705 26.04 -12.98 -15.57
N SER A 706 27.30 -12.67 -15.83
CA SER A 706 28.16 -12.03 -14.83
C SER A 706 27.68 -10.63 -14.49
N ARG A 707 27.22 -9.85 -15.48
CA ARG A 707 26.67 -8.51 -15.25
C ARG A 707 25.40 -8.55 -14.41
N VAL A 708 24.48 -9.48 -14.71
CA VAL A 708 23.26 -9.67 -13.91
C VAL A 708 23.59 -10.11 -12.49
N LEU A 709 24.49 -11.08 -12.31
CA LEU A 709 24.89 -11.54 -10.96
C LEU A 709 25.63 -10.46 -10.16
N ALA A 710 26.45 -9.63 -10.82
CA ALA A 710 27.11 -8.49 -10.19
C ALA A 710 26.08 -7.47 -9.67
N HIS A 711 25.03 -7.23 -10.45
CA HIS A 711 23.93 -6.34 -10.07
C HIS A 711 23.12 -6.90 -8.90
N VAL A 712 22.69 -8.16 -9.00
CA VAL A 712 21.97 -8.86 -7.92
C VAL A 712 22.80 -8.88 -6.64
N LEU A 713 24.10 -9.14 -6.72
CA LEU A 713 25.00 -9.09 -5.56
C LEU A 713 25.05 -7.68 -4.96
N SER A 714 25.21 -6.64 -5.78
CA SER A 714 25.35 -5.26 -5.30
C SER A 714 24.08 -4.75 -4.60
N GLN A 715 22.90 -5.18 -5.09
CA GLN A 715 21.61 -4.82 -4.49
C GLN A 715 21.27 -5.64 -3.24
N SER A 716 21.61 -6.93 -3.23
CA SER A 716 21.24 -7.83 -2.11
C SER A 716 22.30 -7.95 -1.02
N GLY A 717 23.56 -7.74 -1.34
CA GLY A 717 24.70 -8.07 -0.49
C GLY A 717 24.94 -9.58 -0.28
N ASP A 718 24.18 -10.47 -0.94
CA ASP A 718 24.23 -11.92 -0.67
C ASP A 718 25.44 -12.60 -1.35
N ALA A 719 26.52 -12.74 -0.59
CA ALA A 719 27.75 -13.38 -1.07
C ALA A 719 27.61 -14.89 -1.37
N SER A 720 26.46 -15.53 -1.12
CA SER A 720 26.22 -16.93 -1.52
C SER A 720 26.26 -17.14 -3.04
N ILE A 721 26.09 -16.07 -3.83
CA ILE A 721 26.29 -16.06 -5.28
C ILE A 721 27.72 -16.50 -5.65
N LEU A 722 28.71 -16.21 -4.80
CA LEU A 722 30.13 -16.52 -5.05
C LEU A 722 30.46 -17.99 -4.81
N ALA A 723 29.57 -18.77 -4.18
CA ALA A 723 29.84 -20.15 -3.77
C ALA A 723 29.65 -21.15 -4.93
N TRP A 724 30.52 -21.11 -5.93
CA TRP A 724 30.45 -21.99 -7.11
C TRP A 724 31.82 -22.63 -7.43
N THR A 725 31.80 -23.68 -8.24
CA THR A 725 33.00 -24.40 -8.74
C THR A 725 32.96 -24.47 -10.26
N GLY A 726 34.12 -24.51 -10.92
CA GLY A 726 34.22 -24.52 -12.38
C GLY A 726 34.92 -23.30 -12.95
N GLU A 727 34.50 -22.83 -14.12
CA GLU A 727 35.16 -21.74 -14.86
C GLU A 727 34.67 -20.34 -14.42
N SER A 728 35.62 -19.42 -14.25
CA SER A 728 35.36 -18.00 -14.01
C SER A 728 34.84 -17.29 -15.25
N GLY A 729 33.94 -16.32 -15.05
CA GLY A 729 33.50 -15.40 -16.10
C GLY A 729 34.62 -14.45 -16.56
N SER A 730 34.51 -13.96 -17.79
CA SER A 730 35.42 -12.98 -18.38
C SER A 730 35.23 -11.57 -17.79
N PHE A 731 33.99 -11.23 -17.42
CA PHE A 731 33.65 -9.96 -16.77
C PHE A 731 34.36 -9.78 -15.42
N ASN A 732 34.24 -10.74 -14.50
CA ASN A 732 34.94 -10.72 -13.21
C ASN A 732 35.24 -12.14 -12.74
N SER A 733 36.47 -12.39 -12.25
CA SER A 733 36.88 -13.76 -11.90
C SER A 733 36.10 -14.38 -10.74
N CYS A 734 35.47 -13.57 -9.87
CA CYS A 734 34.64 -14.04 -8.76
C CYS A 734 33.28 -14.59 -9.19
N LEU A 735 32.82 -14.29 -10.40
CA LEU A 735 31.53 -14.71 -10.93
C LEU A 735 31.68 -15.90 -11.88
N PRO A 736 30.69 -16.79 -11.98
CA PRO A 736 30.78 -17.98 -12.81
C PRO A 736 30.56 -17.67 -14.30
N ALA A 737 31.20 -18.43 -15.17
CA ALA A 737 30.96 -18.35 -16.61
C ALA A 737 29.61 -18.95 -17.05
N HIS A 738 29.05 -19.85 -16.25
CA HIS A 738 27.86 -20.63 -16.60
C HIS A 738 26.92 -20.78 -15.39
N ILE A 739 25.61 -20.64 -15.59
CA ILE A 739 24.60 -20.76 -14.53
C ILE A 739 24.45 -22.20 -14.00
N THR A 740 24.82 -23.20 -14.80
CA THR A 740 24.72 -24.62 -14.46
C THR A 740 25.53 -25.01 -13.21
N VAL A 741 26.48 -24.17 -12.79
CA VAL A 741 27.27 -24.35 -11.55
C VAL A 741 26.41 -24.37 -10.29
N PHE A 742 25.18 -23.84 -10.37
CA PHE A 742 24.24 -23.77 -9.24
C PHE A 742 23.36 -25.02 -9.10
N ASN A 743 23.46 -26.02 -10.00
CA ASN A 743 22.61 -27.22 -10.01
C ASN A 743 22.87 -28.22 -8.85
N GLY A 744 23.87 -27.97 -8.00
CA GLY A 744 24.18 -28.80 -6.83
C GLY A 744 23.24 -28.59 -5.63
N PRO A 745 23.20 -29.52 -4.65
CA PRO A 745 22.43 -29.33 -3.42
C PRO A 745 22.92 -28.07 -2.65
N ALA A 746 21.98 -27.21 -2.23
CA ALA A 746 22.30 -25.94 -1.56
C ALA A 746 23.15 -26.11 -0.29
N THR A 747 23.01 -27.26 0.37
CA THR A 747 23.68 -27.63 1.63
C THR A 747 25.16 -27.91 1.51
N SER A 748 25.72 -28.05 0.30
CA SER A 748 27.16 -28.25 0.15
C SER A 748 27.98 -26.96 0.24
N HIS A 749 27.36 -25.77 0.23
CA HIS A 749 28.07 -24.49 -0.01
C HIS A 749 27.98 -23.44 1.10
N LEU A 750 27.12 -23.62 2.11
CA LEU A 750 26.90 -22.67 3.20
C LEU A 750 27.13 -23.35 4.56
N PRO A 751 27.56 -22.61 5.60
CA PRO A 751 27.61 -23.13 6.97
C PRO A 751 26.23 -23.68 7.35
N GLN A 752 26.18 -24.86 7.97
CA GLN A 752 24.91 -25.43 8.43
C GLN A 752 24.26 -24.51 9.47
N THR A 753 22.94 -24.33 9.39
CA THR A 753 22.16 -23.66 10.43
C THR A 753 22.25 -24.47 11.72
N ILE A 754 22.93 -23.93 12.73
CA ILE A 754 23.09 -24.56 14.03
C ILE A 754 21.87 -24.19 14.88
N PRO A 755 21.10 -25.17 15.41
CA PRO A 755 20.02 -24.87 16.34
C PRO A 755 20.52 -24.12 17.58
N ASN A 756 19.74 -23.16 18.08
CA ASN A 756 20.14 -22.31 19.21
C ASN A 756 20.62 -23.11 20.45
N ALA A 757 20.00 -24.26 20.72
CA ALA A 757 20.38 -25.15 21.82
C ALA A 757 21.80 -25.76 21.66
N GLU A 758 22.21 -26.02 20.42
CA GLU A 758 23.55 -26.53 20.11
C GLU A 758 24.59 -25.40 20.22
N ILE A 759 24.21 -24.16 19.87
CA ILE A 759 25.06 -22.97 20.07
C ILE A 759 25.34 -22.75 21.56
N GLU A 760 24.32 -22.82 22.42
CA GLU A 760 24.48 -22.69 23.87
C GLU A 760 25.38 -23.78 24.46
N ARG A 761 25.31 -25.01 23.93
CA ARG A 761 26.19 -26.12 24.32
C ARG A 761 27.65 -25.87 23.94
N ILE A 762 27.91 -25.29 22.76
CA ILE A 762 29.27 -24.93 22.32
C ILE A 762 29.85 -23.85 23.25
N ILE A 763 29.05 -22.83 23.59
CA ILE A 763 29.49 -21.69 24.41
C ILE A 763 29.78 -22.11 25.86
N THR A 764 29.01 -23.04 26.43
CA THR A 764 29.19 -23.51 27.82
C THR A 764 30.38 -24.47 28.02
N SER A 765 30.94 -25.01 26.94
CA SER A 765 31.98 -26.04 26.98
C SER A 765 33.44 -25.54 27.07
N SER A 766 33.70 -24.23 26.87
CA SER A 766 35.04 -23.62 26.86
C SER A 766 35.01 -22.19 27.41
N PRO A 767 36.09 -21.65 28.00
CA PRO A 767 36.17 -20.22 28.30
C PRO A 767 35.94 -19.40 27.02
N PHE A 768 34.94 -18.52 27.05
CA PHE A 768 34.50 -17.71 25.92
C PHE A 768 35.09 -16.30 26.04
N ASP A 769 35.93 -15.92 25.08
CA ASP A 769 36.48 -14.57 24.94
C ASP A 769 35.39 -13.63 24.40
N LEU A 770 34.60 -13.07 25.33
CA LEU A 770 33.49 -12.19 24.98
C LEU A 770 33.96 -10.87 24.37
N ASP A 771 35.03 -10.28 24.89
CA ASP A 771 35.55 -9.00 24.39
C ASP A 771 36.09 -9.14 22.96
N GLY A 772 36.84 -10.21 22.68
CA GLY A 772 37.28 -10.53 21.31
C GLY A 772 36.11 -10.85 20.37
N ALA A 773 35.07 -11.54 20.86
CA ALA A 773 33.88 -11.84 20.07
C ALA A 773 33.08 -10.58 19.71
N LEU A 774 32.93 -9.65 20.66
CA LEU A 774 32.27 -8.37 20.46
C LEU A 774 33.08 -7.49 19.50
N ALA A 775 34.40 -7.40 19.66
CA ALA A 775 35.26 -6.63 18.77
C ALA A 775 35.23 -7.16 17.33
N LEU A 776 35.26 -8.48 17.15
CA LEU A 776 35.12 -9.12 15.84
C LEU A 776 33.72 -8.92 15.25
N TYR A 777 32.68 -9.02 16.07
CA TYR A 777 31.31 -8.76 15.64
C TYR A 777 31.14 -7.30 15.17
N ASP A 778 31.57 -6.32 15.95
CA ASP A 778 31.48 -4.90 15.59
C ASP A 778 32.26 -4.63 14.30
N ARG A 779 33.50 -5.13 14.20
CA ARG A 779 34.33 -4.92 13.02
C ARG A 779 33.70 -5.50 11.75
N LEU A 780 33.08 -6.67 11.83
CA LEU A 780 32.37 -7.28 10.70
C LEU A 780 31.01 -6.63 10.42
N ASN A 781 30.36 -6.08 11.44
CA ASN A 781 29.09 -5.36 11.31
C ASN A 781 29.26 -3.95 10.72
N ASP A 782 30.43 -3.33 10.89
CA ASP A 782 30.78 -2.02 10.31
C ASP A 782 31.24 -2.10 8.85
N LEU A 783 31.53 -3.29 8.34
CA LEU A 783 31.92 -3.46 6.94
C LEU A 783 30.69 -3.36 6.01
N PRO A 784 30.81 -2.69 4.86
CA PRO A 784 29.75 -2.66 3.86
C PRO A 784 29.54 -4.05 3.23
N ALA A 785 28.38 -4.28 2.63
CA ALA A 785 28.14 -5.47 1.82
C ALA A 785 29.02 -5.49 0.55
N PRO A 786 29.32 -6.66 -0.06
CA PRO A 786 30.12 -6.72 -1.28
C PRO A 786 29.49 -5.94 -2.44
N TRP A 787 30.31 -5.17 -3.16
CA TRP A 787 29.82 -4.30 -4.25
C TRP A 787 30.79 -4.25 -5.42
N PHE A 788 30.32 -3.73 -6.55
CA PHE A 788 31.13 -3.53 -7.76
C PHE A 788 31.44 -2.05 -8.00
N ALA A 789 32.65 -1.76 -8.46
CA ALA A 789 33.06 -0.46 -8.96
C ALA A 789 33.89 -0.64 -10.25
N ALA A 790 33.36 -0.19 -11.39
CA ALA A 790 34.00 -0.33 -12.70
C ALA A 790 34.50 -1.77 -12.98
N VAL A 791 33.60 -2.75 -12.85
CA VAL A 791 33.84 -4.20 -13.05
C VAL A 791 34.72 -4.86 -11.95
N ARG A 792 35.32 -4.07 -11.06
CA ARG A 792 36.08 -4.57 -9.91
C ARG A 792 35.17 -4.87 -8.74
N MET A 793 35.30 -6.05 -8.17
CA MET A 793 34.58 -6.44 -6.97
C MET A 793 35.34 -5.98 -5.73
N LYS A 794 34.65 -5.27 -4.84
CA LYS A 794 35.11 -4.98 -3.48
C LYS A 794 34.52 -6.04 -2.57
N LEU A 795 35.38 -6.93 -2.07
CA LEU A 795 34.97 -8.09 -1.28
C LEU A 795 35.43 -7.92 0.18
N PRO A 796 34.54 -7.51 1.10
CA PRO A 796 34.74 -7.66 2.53
C PRO A 796 34.88 -9.15 2.87
N CYS A 797 35.95 -9.50 3.57
CA CYS A 797 36.28 -10.88 3.85
C CYS A 797 37.29 -11.05 4.98
N ILE A 798 37.46 -12.31 5.40
CA ILE A 798 38.58 -12.73 6.24
C ILE A 798 39.61 -13.43 5.33
N ALA A 799 40.81 -12.88 5.23
CA ALA A 799 41.81 -13.29 4.24
C ALA A 799 43.12 -13.78 4.88
N PHE A 800 43.45 -15.05 4.64
CA PHE A 800 44.65 -15.73 5.13
C PHE A 800 45.61 -16.05 3.99
N THR A 801 46.89 -15.75 4.18
CA THR A 801 47.93 -16.13 3.23
C THR A 801 48.25 -17.61 3.36
N LEU A 802 48.30 -18.33 2.24
CA LEU A 802 48.66 -19.74 2.20
C LEU A 802 50.18 -19.90 2.14
N PRO A 803 50.74 -20.87 2.89
CA PRO A 803 52.14 -21.25 2.76
C PRO A 803 52.41 -22.00 1.44
N PRO A 804 53.69 -22.27 1.10
CA PRO A 804 54.04 -22.99 -0.11
C PRO A 804 53.29 -24.32 -0.24
N LEU A 805 52.68 -24.54 -1.40
CA LEU A 805 51.85 -25.72 -1.66
C LEU A 805 52.72 -26.96 -1.88
N SER A 806 52.36 -28.07 -1.24
CA SER A 806 52.82 -29.39 -1.66
C SER A 806 51.88 -29.94 -2.74
N SER A 807 52.41 -30.54 -3.80
CA SER A 807 51.60 -31.02 -4.93
C SER A 807 51.71 -32.53 -5.12
N SER A 808 50.59 -33.17 -5.43
CA SER A 808 50.54 -34.54 -5.93
C SER A 808 49.89 -34.54 -7.31
N ARG A 809 50.60 -35.07 -8.31
CA ARG A 809 50.12 -35.11 -9.71
C ARG A 809 49.23 -36.33 -9.89
N MET A 810 47.98 -36.12 -10.31
CA MET A 810 47.06 -37.19 -10.71
C MET A 810 46.73 -37.11 -12.21
N ARG A 811 46.17 -38.19 -12.78
CA ARG A 811 45.82 -38.31 -14.22
C ARG A 811 44.77 -37.29 -14.72
N TRP A 812 44.02 -36.63 -13.83
CA TRP A 812 42.85 -35.79 -14.16
C TRP A 812 42.88 -34.39 -13.53
N GLY A 813 44.03 -33.96 -13.00
CA GLY A 813 44.21 -32.66 -12.32
C GLY A 813 45.33 -32.71 -11.28
N ALA A 814 45.78 -31.53 -10.82
CA ALA A 814 46.74 -31.43 -9.71
C ALA A 814 45.99 -31.26 -8.39
N VAL A 815 46.42 -32.01 -7.36
CA VAL A 815 45.93 -31.84 -5.99
C VAL A 815 47.03 -31.16 -5.19
N TYR A 816 46.70 -30.02 -4.58
CA TYR A 816 47.60 -29.26 -3.74
C TYR A 816 47.17 -29.33 -2.28
N HIS A 817 48.14 -29.43 -1.37
CA HIS A 817 47.91 -29.39 0.07
C HIS A 817 48.68 -28.22 0.69
N ALA A 818 48.00 -27.46 1.53
CA ALA A 818 48.56 -26.34 2.28
C ALA A 818 48.32 -26.54 3.77
N ASP A 819 49.39 -26.60 4.58
CA ASP A 819 49.28 -26.70 6.03
C ASP A 819 49.25 -25.31 6.65
N THR A 820 48.06 -24.85 7.02
CA THR A 820 47.85 -23.51 7.58
C THR A 820 47.79 -23.55 9.10
N PHE A 821 48.28 -22.48 9.75
CA PHE A 821 48.15 -22.32 11.20
C PHE A 821 46.67 -22.27 11.63
N ALA A 822 45.84 -21.54 10.88
CA ALA A 822 44.43 -21.30 11.23
C ALA A 822 43.50 -22.50 10.96
N PHE A 823 43.74 -23.30 9.91
CA PHE A 823 42.79 -24.32 9.43
C PHE A 823 43.37 -25.74 9.39
N GLY A 824 44.68 -25.92 9.60
CA GLY A 824 45.37 -27.18 9.32
C GLY A 824 45.52 -27.44 7.82
N THR A 825 45.49 -28.71 7.41
CA THR A 825 45.74 -29.14 6.03
C THR A 825 44.54 -28.86 5.13
N VAL A 826 44.66 -27.84 4.27
CA VAL A 826 43.65 -27.50 3.26
C VAL A 826 43.98 -28.22 1.96
N THR A 827 43.00 -28.92 1.38
CA THR A 827 43.14 -29.61 0.09
C THR A 827 42.49 -28.82 -1.02
N ILE A 828 43.24 -28.53 -2.08
CA ILE A 828 42.80 -27.74 -3.23
C ILE A 828 42.90 -28.62 -4.48
N LYS A 829 41.78 -28.80 -5.17
CA LYS A 829 41.71 -29.49 -6.46
C LYS A 829 41.42 -28.48 -7.57
N THR A 830 42.36 -28.32 -8.49
CA THR A 830 42.23 -27.38 -9.60
C THR A 830 43.00 -27.87 -10.83
N ARG A 831 42.48 -27.54 -12.02
CA ARG A 831 43.17 -27.66 -13.31
C ARG A 831 44.22 -26.57 -13.51
N CYS A 832 44.16 -25.49 -12.75
CA CYS A 832 45.13 -24.39 -12.81
C CYS A 832 46.47 -24.85 -12.24
N ASP A 833 47.56 -24.56 -12.96
CA ASP A 833 48.90 -24.83 -12.44
C ASP A 833 49.27 -23.77 -11.38
N LEU A 834 49.17 -24.16 -10.10
CA LEU A 834 49.50 -23.29 -8.97
C LEU A 834 51.01 -23.27 -8.67
N SER A 835 51.83 -24.09 -9.33
CA SER A 835 53.27 -24.20 -9.02
C SER A 835 54.06 -22.92 -9.27
N ARG A 836 53.53 -22.00 -10.09
CA ARG A 836 54.17 -20.73 -10.45
C ARG A 836 53.65 -19.53 -9.65
N ILE A 837 52.66 -19.74 -8.77
CA ILE A 837 52.02 -18.67 -7.99
C ILE A 837 52.63 -18.66 -6.59
N HIS A 838 53.37 -17.61 -6.26
CA HIS A 838 54.17 -17.54 -5.04
C HIS A 838 53.39 -17.03 -3.82
N SER A 839 52.26 -16.35 -4.03
CA SER A 839 51.40 -15.82 -2.96
C SER A 839 49.96 -16.18 -3.25
N LEU A 840 49.36 -17.05 -2.45
CA LEU A 840 47.95 -17.42 -2.55
C LEU A 840 47.22 -17.02 -1.29
N TYR A 841 45.94 -16.69 -1.42
CA TYR A 841 45.09 -16.27 -0.31
C TYR A 841 43.86 -17.15 -0.25
N LEU A 842 43.58 -17.66 0.94
CA LEU A 842 42.32 -18.29 1.25
C LEU A 842 41.40 -17.24 1.87
N VAL A 843 40.25 -17.05 1.25
CA VAL A 843 39.35 -15.94 1.54
C VAL A 843 37.97 -16.46 1.89
N HIS A 844 37.47 -16.07 3.06
CA HIS A 844 36.07 -16.29 3.43
C HIS A 844 35.26 -15.01 3.20
N PRO A 845 34.36 -14.98 2.20
CA PRO A 845 33.46 -13.85 1.98
C PRO A 845 32.63 -13.53 3.22
N TRP A 846 32.41 -12.25 3.47
CA TRP A 846 31.43 -11.82 4.47
C TRP A 846 30.02 -12.28 4.08
N LEU A 847 29.30 -12.90 5.02
CA LEU A 847 27.93 -13.41 4.85
C LEU A 847 27.05 -12.85 5.98
N ASP A 848 25.94 -12.19 5.62
CA ASP A 848 25.01 -11.57 6.59
C ASP A 848 24.38 -12.62 7.55
N ALA A 849 24.27 -13.88 7.09
CA ALA A 849 23.85 -15.02 7.90
C ALA A 849 24.78 -15.29 9.11
N LEU A 850 26.06 -14.92 9.05
CA LEU A 850 27.00 -15.13 10.16
C LEU A 850 26.65 -14.28 11.40
N LEU A 851 26.06 -13.10 11.21
CA LEU A 851 25.68 -12.15 12.28
C LEU A 851 24.30 -12.45 12.90
N GLY A 852 23.67 -13.57 12.53
CA GLY A 852 22.39 -13.97 13.12
C GLY A 852 21.20 -13.16 12.65
N ARG A 853 21.26 -12.62 11.43
CA ARG A 853 20.14 -11.97 10.77
C ARG A 853 19.33 -12.97 9.93
N GLU A 854 19.26 -14.22 10.37
CA GLU A 854 18.37 -15.21 9.78
C GLU A 854 16.91 -14.75 9.98
N GLY A 855 16.25 -14.40 8.87
CA GLY A 855 14.90 -13.85 8.85
C GLY A 855 14.77 -12.46 8.21
N LYS A 856 15.87 -11.76 7.93
CA LYS A 856 15.87 -10.55 7.09
C LYS A 856 16.71 -10.81 5.84
N SER A 857 16.07 -11.33 4.79
CA SER A 857 16.52 -10.99 3.45
C SER A 857 16.32 -9.48 3.26
N SER A 858 17.36 -8.74 3.67
CA SER A 858 17.78 -7.38 3.27
C SER A 858 16.67 -6.40 2.85
N GLY A 859 16.16 -5.64 3.82
CA GLY A 859 15.72 -4.26 3.63
C GLY A 859 16.58 -3.38 4.53
N ILE A 860 16.99 -2.21 4.01
CA ILE A 860 17.84 -1.15 4.58
C ILE A 860 19.30 -1.18 4.07
N VAL A 861 19.56 -0.36 3.05
CA VAL A 861 20.86 0.31 2.87
C VAL A 861 20.76 1.67 3.57
N LYS A 862 21.71 1.96 4.46
CA LYS A 862 22.00 3.33 4.90
C LYS A 862 22.90 3.97 3.83
N GLU A 863 22.45 5.04 3.20
CA GLU A 863 23.33 5.92 2.43
C GLU A 863 23.83 7.06 3.34
N ASP A 864 25.12 7.05 3.64
CA ASP A 864 25.89 8.24 4.01
C ASP A 864 26.91 8.46 2.87
N VAL A 865 26.64 9.41 1.97
CA VAL A 865 27.66 9.93 1.03
C VAL A 865 27.61 11.46 1.03
N ALA A 866 28.70 12.07 1.49
CA ALA A 866 28.93 13.50 1.45
C ALA A 866 29.04 14.04 0.00
N PRO A 867 28.62 15.30 -0.28
CA PRO A 867 28.52 15.82 -1.64
C PRO A 867 29.88 16.30 -2.20
N PRO A 868 30.16 16.12 -3.51
CA PRO A 868 31.21 16.88 -4.19
C PRO A 868 30.67 18.21 -4.77
N PRO A 869 31.55 19.19 -5.04
CA PRO A 869 31.15 20.58 -5.28
C PRO A 869 30.65 20.83 -6.71
N SER A 870 29.76 21.81 -6.83
CA SER A 870 29.16 22.29 -8.08
C SER A 870 30.15 23.02 -9.01
N PRO A 871 29.81 23.05 -10.31
CA PRO A 871 29.82 24.33 -11.01
C PRO A 871 28.49 24.59 -11.75
N ASN A 872 28.04 25.84 -11.65
CA ASN A 872 26.92 26.45 -12.35
C ASN A 872 27.00 26.28 -13.89
N THR A 873 25.89 26.03 -14.57
CA THR A 873 25.12 27.02 -15.37
C THR A 873 23.95 26.37 -16.10
N ASP A 874 22.88 27.17 -16.25
CA ASP A 874 21.58 26.99 -16.91
C ASP A 874 21.46 25.95 -18.03
N ASP A 875 20.37 25.16 -17.99
CA ASP A 875 19.26 25.24 -18.95
C ASP A 875 18.13 24.27 -18.50
N GLY A 876 16.87 24.69 -18.67
CA GLY A 876 15.70 24.00 -18.15
C GLY A 876 15.24 22.81 -19.00
N GLU A 877 14.65 21.81 -18.33
CA GLU A 877 13.38 21.16 -18.69
C GLU A 877 13.04 20.10 -17.62
N LEU A 878 11.74 19.88 -17.45
CA LEU A 878 11.10 19.06 -16.43
C LEU A 878 11.58 17.59 -16.49
N SER A 879 11.86 16.99 -15.33
CA SER A 879 11.95 15.53 -15.20
C SER A 879 11.31 15.04 -13.90
N ASP A 880 10.51 14.00 -14.09
CA ASP A 880 9.86 13.13 -13.14
C ASP A 880 10.88 12.40 -12.24
N GLU A 881 10.52 12.15 -10.97
CA GLU A 881 11.10 11.05 -10.20
C GLU A 881 10.01 10.21 -9.51
N GLU A 882 10.21 8.90 -9.65
CA GLU A 882 9.38 7.77 -9.27
C GLU A 882 9.30 7.57 -7.75
N LEU A 883 8.36 6.75 -7.25
CA LEU A 883 8.63 5.80 -6.17
C LEU A 883 7.59 4.67 -6.14
N ASP A 884 8.12 3.46 -5.99
CA ASP A 884 7.52 2.13 -6.09
C ASP A 884 6.80 1.75 -4.78
N ASP A 885 5.60 1.14 -4.83
CA ASP A 885 5.23 0.15 -3.82
C ASP A 885 4.08 -0.77 -4.28
N SER A 886 4.29 -2.03 -3.95
CA SER A 886 3.54 -3.23 -4.26
C SER A 886 3.31 -3.97 -2.96
N SER A 887 2.04 -4.12 -2.53
CA SER A 887 1.61 -5.21 -1.64
C SER A 887 0.11 -5.52 -1.80
N PRO A 888 -0.29 -6.78 -1.50
CA PRO A 888 -1.38 -7.51 -2.17
C PRO A 888 -2.70 -7.55 -1.38
N LEU A 889 -3.81 -7.88 -2.05
CA LEU A 889 -5.09 -8.23 -1.41
C LEU A 889 -5.13 -9.74 -1.09
N PRO A 890 -5.73 -10.16 0.04
CA PRO A 890 -5.86 -11.56 0.43
C PRO A 890 -7.06 -12.26 -0.21
N GLU A 891 -6.93 -13.57 -0.43
CA GLU A 891 -8.00 -14.52 -0.79
C GLU A 891 -7.99 -15.70 0.23
N PRO A 892 -9.05 -16.53 0.29
CA PRO A 892 -9.75 -16.91 1.52
C PRO A 892 -9.17 -18.10 2.30
N GLU A 893 -9.66 -18.23 3.54
CA GLU A 893 -9.26 -19.20 4.56
C GLU A 893 -9.44 -20.68 4.16
N LEU A 894 -8.44 -21.51 4.48
CA LEU A 894 -8.63 -22.93 4.80
C LEU A 894 -7.58 -23.47 5.80
N SER A 895 -8.10 -23.74 7.00
CA SER A 895 -7.69 -24.69 8.05
C SER A 895 -6.22 -24.80 8.49
N SER A 896 -5.98 -24.24 9.68
CA SER A 896 -5.18 -24.76 10.81
C SER A 896 -4.03 -25.75 10.51
N ARG A 897 -2.80 -25.23 10.50
CA ARG A 897 -1.64 -25.95 11.03
C ARG A 897 -0.67 -24.96 11.67
N ALA A 898 -0.34 -25.21 12.93
CA ALA A 898 0.40 -24.33 13.82
C ALA A 898 1.73 -23.83 13.21
N ALA A 899 1.92 -22.51 13.19
CA ALA A 899 3.21 -21.88 12.90
C ALA A 899 4.13 -21.96 14.14
N PRO A 900 5.45 -22.21 13.98
CA PRO A 900 6.40 -22.18 15.09
C PRO A 900 6.68 -20.73 15.54
N GLY A 901 6.76 -20.54 16.86
CA GLY A 901 6.68 -19.25 17.55
C GLY A 901 7.70 -18.18 17.17
N HIS A 902 7.25 -16.93 17.24
CA HIS A 902 8.07 -15.71 17.17
C HIS A 902 9.03 -15.62 18.37
N VAL A 903 10.31 -15.45 18.09
CA VAL A 903 11.41 -15.28 19.07
C VAL A 903 11.62 -13.79 19.37
N ALA A 904 11.82 -13.44 20.65
CA ALA A 904 12.13 -12.09 21.14
C ALA A 904 13.38 -11.47 20.46
N PRO A 905 13.54 -10.12 20.44
CA PRO A 905 14.72 -9.48 19.87
C PRO A 905 16.00 -9.94 20.58
N VAL A 906 16.90 -10.53 19.80
CA VAL A 906 18.15 -11.14 20.28
C VAL A 906 19.18 -10.06 20.58
N ASP A 907 19.72 -10.07 21.81
CA ASP A 907 20.71 -9.09 22.26
C ASP A 907 22.05 -9.17 21.48
N ARG A 908 22.84 -8.09 21.56
CA ARG A 908 24.14 -7.96 20.87
C ARG A 908 25.13 -9.05 21.27
N GLU A 909 25.14 -9.42 22.54
CA GLU A 909 26.04 -10.43 23.10
C GLU A 909 25.78 -11.81 22.52
N THR A 910 24.50 -12.15 22.35
CA THR A 910 24.01 -13.38 21.75
C THR A 910 24.36 -13.44 20.27
N ARG A 911 24.29 -12.32 19.54
CA ARG A 911 24.75 -12.26 18.15
C ARG A 911 26.25 -12.49 18.00
N ALA A 912 27.07 -11.90 18.87
CA ALA A 912 28.51 -12.13 18.88
C ALA A 912 28.86 -13.60 19.22
N ARG A 913 28.12 -14.20 20.15
CA ARG A 913 28.21 -15.64 20.45
C ARG A 913 27.86 -16.52 19.24
N TRP A 914 26.79 -16.20 18.54
CA TRP A 914 26.38 -16.92 17.34
C TRP A 914 27.42 -16.83 16.22
N LEU A 915 28.02 -15.65 16.02
CA LEU A 915 29.10 -15.45 15.06
C LEU A 915 30.26 -16.41 15.33
N VAL A 916 30.74 -16.49 16.58
CA VAL A 916 31.85 -17.38 16.95
C VAL A 916 31.48 -18.86 16.74
N ALA A 917 30.28 -19.26 17.14
CA ALA A 917 29.80 -20.63 16.95
C ALA A 917 29.75 -21.02 15.45
N ARG A 918 29.30 -20.09 14.59
CA ARG A 918 29.25 -20.31 13.13
C ARG A 918 30.64 -20.34 12.49
N LEU A 919 31.57 -19.49 12.92
CA LEU A 919 32.96 -19.53 12.42
C LEU A 919 33.65 -20.86 12.75
N ARG A 920 33.28 -21.51 13.87
CA ARG A 920 33.83 -22.82 14.26
C ARG A 920 33.26 -24.00 13.45
N GLN A 921 32.26 -23.78 12.60
CA GLN A 921 31.78 -24.79 11.66
C GLN A 921 32.62 -24.82 10.38
N PRO A 922 32.65 -25.95 9.65
CA PRO A 922 33.18 -25.97 8.30
C PRO A 922 32.44 -24.99 7.38
N PHE A 923 33.17 -24.16 6.65
CA PHE A 923 32.61 -23.21 5.69
C PHE A 923 33.37 -23.20 4.36
N GLY A 924 32.71 -22.73 3.30
CA GLY A 924 33.29 -22.58 1.98
C GLY A 924 34.25 -21.37 1.90
N ALA A 925 35.40 -21.57 1.26
CA ALA A 925 36.40 -20.55 1.03
C ALA A 925 36.73 -20.38 -0.46
N LEU A 926 37.12 -19.16 -0.82
CA LEU A 926 37.61 -18.78 -2.14
C LEU A 926 39.14 -18.81 -2.15
N LEU A 927 39.73 -19.20 -3.28
CA LEU A 927 41.16 -19.11 -3.50
C LEU A 927 41.46 -17.91 -4.40
N LEU A 928 42.23 -16.95 -3.91
CA LEU A 928 42.66 -15.77 -4.67
C LEU A 928 44.17 -15.77 -4.88
N ALA A 929 44.60 -15.23 -6.02
CA ALA A 929 45.99 -14.95 -6.36
C ALA A 929 46.16 -13.47 -6.73
N PRO A 930 47.31 -12.83 -6.45
CA PRO A 930 47.63 -11.51 -6.97
C PRO A 930 47.57 -11.48 -8.50
N ALA A 931 46.98 -10.43 -9.06
CA ALA A 931 46.87 -10.29 -10.51
C ALA A 931 48.25 -10.01 -11.14
N PRO A 932 48.69 -10.79 -12.15
CA PRO A 932 50.04 -10.66 -12.73
C PRO A 932 50.29 -9.35 -13.50
N SER A 933 49.24 -8.57 -13.81
CA SER A 933 49.30 -7.34 -14.62
C SER A 933 48.73 -6.10 -13.90
N GLY A 934 48.51 -6.16 -12.58
CA GLY A 934 47.91 -5.06 -11.82
C GLY A 934 48.83 -3.84 -11.73
N ARG A 935 48.33 -2.64 -12.05
CA ARG A 935 49.04 -1.36 -11.80
C ARG A 935 49.17 -1.05 -10.29
N ARG A 936 48.45 -1.78 -9.42
CA ARG A 936 48.46 -1.67 -7.96
C ARG A 936 48.79 -3.03 -7.32
N ALA A 937 49.57 -3.03 -6.25
CA ALA A 937 49.95 -4.23 -5.50
C ALA A 937 48.79 -4.94 -4.76
N THR A 938 47.56 -4.46 -4.93
CA THR A 938 46.36 -4.87 -4.19
C THR A 938 45.28 -5.52 -5.07
N ASP A 939 45.55 -5.75 -6.36
CA ASP A 939 44.59 -6.38 -7.28
C ASP A 939 44.69 -7.91 -7.20
N TYR A 940 43.56 -8.59 -6.98
CA TYR A 940 43.45 -10.05 -6.86
C TYR A 940 42.61 -10.65 -7.99
N ARG A 941 42.79 -11.93 -8.27
CA ARG A 941 41.93 -12.75 -9.13
C ARG A 941 41.57 -14.05 -8.44
N ARG A 942 40.32 -14.48 -8.56
CA ARG A 942 39.89 -15.80 -8.12
C ARG A 942 40.50 -16.87 -9.00
N VAL A 943 41.09 -17.86 -8.34
CA VAL A 943 41.56 -19.08 -8.97
C VAL A 943 40.41 -20.08 -8.96
N ALA A 944 39.95 -20.44 -10.15
CA ALA A 944 38.94 -21.47 -10.36
C ALA A 944 39.35 -22.79 -9.68
N ALA A 945 38.47 -23.33 -8.84
CA ALA A 945 38.62 -24.63 -8.22
C ALA A 945 37.61 -25.62 -8.83
N ASP A 946 38.05 -26.86 -9.06
CA ASP A 946 37.20 -27.94 -9.58
C ASP A 946 36.31 -28.55 -8.49
N CYS A 947 36.66 -28.32 -7.21
CA CYS A 947 35.92 -28.77 -6.05
C CYS A 947 35.82 -27.63 -5.04
N LEU A 948 34.79 -27.68 -4.19
CA LEU A 948 34.65 -26.72 -3.12
C LEU A 948 35.80 -26.83 -2.13
N ILE A 949 36.41 -25.68 -1.80
CA ILE A 949 37.40 -25.59 -0.73
C ILE A 949 36.62 -25.36 0.56
N THR A 950 36.63 -26.35 1.44
CA THR A 950 36.00 -26.25 2.76
C THR A 950 37.10 -26.16 3.81
N VAL A 951 36.97 -25.21 4.73
CA VAL A 951 37.90 -25.04 5.85
C VAL A 951 37.14 -24.86 7.16
N GLN A 952 37.82 -25.15 8.26
CA GLN A 952 37.29 -25.02 9.61
C GLN A 952 38.41 -24.45 10.50
N PHE A 953 38.11 -23.44 11.31
CA PHE A 953 39.08 -22.91 12.26
C PHE A 953 39.46 -23.96 13.31
N ARG A 954 40.75 -24.04 13.65
CA ARG A 954 41.19 -24.85 14.79
C ARG A 954 40.71 -24.23 16.11
N GLU A 955 40.45 -25.08 17.11
CA GLU A 955 39.92 -24.65 18.42
C GLU A 955 40.83 -23.65 19.16
N ASN A 956 42.13 -23.65 18.87
CA ASN A 956 43.15 -22.85 19.57
C ASN A 956 43.47 -21.49 18.88
N VAL A 957 42.77 -21.12 17.80
CA VAL A 957 42.99 -19.84 17.12
C VAL A 957 42.33 -18.71 17.92
N SER A 958 43.08 -17.65 18.23
CA SER A 958 42.55 -16.48 18.95
C SER A 958 41.61 -15.66 18.07
N LEU A 959 40.55 -15.08 18.65
CA LEU A 959 39.65 -14.16 17.94
C LEU A 959 40.37 -12.87 17.52
N ALA A 960 41.35 -12.43 18.30
CA ALA A 960 42.20 -11.29 17.95
C ALA A 960 43.04 -11.56 16.69
N ASP A 961 43.56 -12.78 16.52
CA ASP A 961 44.28 -13.15 15.31
C ASP A 961 43.33 -13.10 14.10
N ILE A 962 42.10 -13.61 14.22
CA ILE A 962 41.10 -13.55 13.14
C ILE A 962 40.76 -12.10 12.79
N LEU A 963 40.63 -11.23 13.78
CA LEU A 963 40.34 -9.80 13.61
C LEU A 963 41.39 -9.10 12.73
N ASP A 964 42.67 -9.40 12.92
CA ASP A 964 43.78 -8.86 12.11
C ASP A 964 43.74 -9.32 10.64
N HIS A 965 42.93 -10.35 10.32
CA HIS A 965 42.73 -10.87 8.97
C HIS A 965 41.48 -10.32 8.26
N VAL A 966 40.68 -9.47 8.92
CA VAL A 966 39.49 -8.84 8.34
C VAL A 966 39.88 -7.67 7.43
N ARG A 967 39.52 -7.74 6.14
CA ARG A 967 39.88 -6.71 5.14
C ARG A 967 38.89 -6.68 3.98
N VAL A 968 38.98 -5.63 3.16
CA VAL A 968 38.28 -5.51 1.88
C VAL A 968 39.29 -5.71 0.76
N LEU A 969 39.05 -6.69 -0.13
CA LEU A 969 39.93 -7.00 -1.26
C LEU A 969 39.33 -6.52 -2.58
N ASP A 970 40.21 -6.10 -3.50
CA ASP A 970 39.85 -5.71 -4.86
C ASP A 970 40.04 -6.91 -5.79
N VAL A 971 38.96 -7.50 -6.28
CA VAL A 971 39.00 -8.68 -7.15
C VAL A 971 38.59 -8.33 -8.58
N LEU A 972 39.45 -8.70 -9.53
CA LEU A 972 39.31 -8.47 -10.97
C LEU A 972 38.65 -9.62 -11.69
#